data_AF-A0ABD6EK44-F1
#
_entry.id   AF-A0ABD6EK44-F1
#
_cell.length_a   1.000
_cell.length_b   1.000
_cell.length_c   1.000
_cell.angle_alpha   90.00
_cell.angle_beta   90.00
_cell.angle_gamma   90.00
#
_symmetry.space_group_name_H-M   'P 1'
#
loop_
_entity.id
_entity.type
_entity.pdbx_description
1 polymer ?
#
loop_
_entity_poly.entity_id
_entity_poly.type
_entity_poly.pdbx_seq_one_letter_code
_entity_poly.pdbx_strand_id
1 'polypeptide(L)'
;MFNCFNKKKLSRCPHNVFLNFSDGLRSESFYKYPEKSPFLHDIIRNGKGRWGVSVSHVPTESRPGHVSMFAGFYEDVSAIARGWKKNPVAFDSVFNRSREAWGWGSPDIVPMFAMELEHVHADVYSSELEDFLSANASHLDEWVFEKVEAFFSNSVAPAVERLRADRIVFFLHLLGLDTNGHGYKPTSDQYINNIAVVDRGVKRTVEVFNSFYEDNRTAYIFTADHGMTDWGSHGAGTDAEILVPFVVWGSGIKSSFAKEQIDQVDIAPLISALLGVAMPMNSVGILPLSLLRANPKYQFQSSYSNFKQILQQFKAKREEKKMRSLPLMFKEYPQLTPEILKSVEREIFRLVELRRYEAAANVCLDWMPKVRSGLLYFHRYERFFFGCAIAASFVSWILLIYTFTTRRLAASARDSELFFPSRIAVYLVIFTLIVLLMRRTPLMSCVYAILPVYLSSVTYNIYCHSLESQKFPQLAREMLEKCRCMTNWEIASIIWKKITVAFLFCMFLAIFVTIFTHRSLLSLMVCSAAIMPWYEADESRHFLSRWKRLWSCCCLLLVVFPQLPPVGTSPSFILVIFPPLLVSLFLYWWSRTLHISSLPKIYDILSIVHLMSAFCILYTEYSISIGRGSPFISRLLSWLSIPFAFVLPLFAPSVVSERLVIWFSSLFVPYSLLSLSYESIFLLFLYLFLLVYVRFEFDYLADDAFLHLNFENARHTACSAANDDVKRPFRRAEWKRVVLMVILFELAFFGTGNIASINSFNPTFLRCFISVFSPFVMTALLLFKISIPFLAVALTFAIPFHGRASRFMRNSILLLIISDSMALVFFFRLKDEGSWLDIGTTISHYVISLLMTAIVFCLVYVSKMLLPLSICDFFRKQKNHFI
;
A
#
# COMPACT_ATOMS: atom_id res chain seq x y z
N MET A 1 25.06 28.26 -11.89
CA MET A 1 24.86 29.64 -12.37
C MET A 1 25.42 29.78 -13.78
N PHE A 2 24.59 29.68 -14.81
CA PHE A 2 24.93 30.16 -16.15
C PHE A 2 23.88 31.21 -16.54
N ASN A 3 24.38 32.39 -16.90
CA ASN A 3 23.60 33.56 -17.28
C ASN A 3 22.72 33.29 -18.50
N CYS A 4 21.53 33.92 -18.47
CA CYS A 4 20.50 34.01 -19.50
C CYS A 4 20.89 33.56 -20.92
N PHE A 5 20.21 32.53 -21.42
CA PHE A 5 20.20 32.17 -22.82
C PHE A 5 19.79 33.37 -23.68
N ASN A 6 20.63 33.73 -24.65
CA ASN A 6 20.37 34.87 -25.52
C ASN A 6 19.30 34.49 -26.56
N LYS A 7 18.10 35.09 -26.45
CA LYS A 7 16.85 34.77 -27.15
C LYS A 7 16.88 34.76 -28.69
N LYS A 8 17.91 35.35 -29.32
CA LYS A 8 17.96 35.64 -30.76
C LYS A 8 18.10 34.42 -31.71
N LYS A 9 17.78 33.20 -31.29
CA LYS A 9 18.13 31.96 -32.04
C LYS A 9 17.00 30.95 -32.25
N LEU A 10 15.82 31.16 -31.66
CA LEU A 10 14.57 30.51 -32.08
C LEU A 10 13.93 31.38 -33.16
N SER A 11 13.42 30.77 -34.23
CA SER A 11 12.79 31.49 -35.37
C SER A 11 11.58 32.33 -34.94
N ARG A 12 10.94 31.98 -33.81
CA ARG A 12 10.11 32.83 -32.93
C ARG A 12 10.26 32.31 -31.50
N CYS A 13 10.92 33.06 -30.62
CA CYS A 13 11.12 32.65 -29.22
C CYS A 13 9.83 32.88 -28.42
N PRO A 14 9.25 31.84 -27.79
CA PRO A 14 8.11 32.02 -26.90
C PRO A 14 8.41 33.04 -25.80
N HIS A 15 7.43 33.87 -25.46
CA HIS A 15 7.39 34.64 -24.23
C HIS A 15 6.60 33.90 -23.14
N ASN A 16 5.58 33.16 -23.57
CA ASN A 16 4.64 32.48 -22.70
C ASN A 16 4.58 31.00 -23.06
N VAL A 17 4.44 30.15 -22.05
CA VAL A 17 4.02 28.77 -22.20
C VAL A 17 2.69 28.61 -21.48
N PHE A 18 1.67 28.17 -22.22
CA PHE A 18 0.32 27.96 -21.73
C PHE A 18 0.02 26.47 -21.67
N LEU A 19 -0.35 25.99 -20.48
CA LEU A 19 -0.44 24.58 -20.20
C LEU A 19 -1.87 24.22 -19.78
N ASN A 20 -2.49 23.30 -20.51
CA ASN A 20 -3.79 22.74 -20.21
C ASN A 20 -3.62 21.29 -19.79
N PHE A 21 -3.94 20.97 -18.54
CA PHE A 21 -3.86 19.61 -18.03
C PHE A 21 -5.24 19.08 -17.69
N SER A 22 -5.64 18.07 -18.44
CA SER A 22 -6.92 17.39 -18.28
C SER A 22 -6.72 16.16 -17.38
N ASP A 23 -6.91 16.33 -16.07
CA ASP A 23 -6.69 15.29 -15.06
C ASP A 23 -7.50 14.02 -15.40
N GLY A 24 -6.86 12.86 -15.27
CA GLY A 24 -7.47 11.56 -15.52
C GLY A 24 -7.85 11.27 -16.98
N LEU A 25 -7.45 12.09 -17.97
CA LEU A 25 -7.74 11.86 -19.39
C LEU A 25 -6.84 10.78 -20.00
N ARG A 26 -7.41 9.60 -20.25
CA ARG A 26 -6.70 8.51 -20.94
C ARG A 26 -6.59 8.75 -22.44
N SER A 27 -5.42 8.42 -23.01
CA SER A 27 -5.14 8.61 -24.45
C SER A 27 -6.11 7.85 -25.36
N GLU A 28 -6.53 6.64 -24.97
CA GLU A 28 -7.48 5.84 -25.75
C GLU A 28 -8.79 6.59 -25.97
N SER A 29 -9.41 7.13 -24.91
CA SER A 29 -10.67 7.87 -25.01
C SER A 29 -10.51 9.12 -25.88
N PHE A 30 -9.41 9.86 -25.71
CA PHE A 30 -9.15 11.06 -26.49
C PHE A 30 -9.06 10.79 -28.00
N TYR A 31 -8.33 9.75 -28.40
CA TYR A 31 -8.12 9.41 -29.81
C TYR A 31 -9.26 8.61 -30.44
N LYS A 32 -10.05 7.89 -29.63
CA LYS A 32 -11.20 7.10 -30.08
C LYS A 32 -12.41 7.98 -30.43
N TYR A 33 -12.58 9.11 -29.75
CA TYR A 33 -13.71 10.02 -29.93
C TYR A 33 -13.25 11.41 -30.44
N PRO A 34 -12.63 11.50 -31.63
CA PRO A 34 -12.09 12.76 -32.13
C PRO A 34 -13.17 13.82 -32.44
N GLU A 35 -14.42 13.41 -32.61
CA GLU A 35 -15.58 14.30 -32.72
C GLU A 35 -15.91 15.05 -31.43
N LYS A 36 -15.44 14.55 -30.28
CA LYS A 36 -15.59 15.22 -28.98
C LYS A 36 -14.53 16.30 -28.77
N SER A 37 -13.40 16.25 -29.47
CA SER A 37 -12.34 17.27 -29.36
C SER A 37 -11.94 17.84 -30.72
N PRO A 38 -12.88 18.50 -31.44
CA PRO A 38 -12.64 18.98 -32.79
C PRO A 38 -11.53 20.04 -32.87
N PHE A 39 -11.36 20.91 -31.86
CA PHE A 39 -10.31 21.94 -31.88
C PHE A 39 -8.91 21.32 -31.77
N LEU A 40 -8.69 20.45 -30.79
CA LEU A 40 -7.41 19.77 -30.62
C LEU A 40 -7.11 18.84 -31.81
N HIS A 41 -8.12 18.13 -32.32
CA HIS A 41 -7.96 17.29 -33.51
C HIS A 41 -7.74 18.08 -34.80
N ASP A 42 -8.24 19.32 -34.91
CA ASP A 42 -7.90 20.22 -36.02
C ASP A 42 -6.40 20.56 -36.03
N ILE A 43 -5.81 20.81 -34.85
CA ILE A 43 -4.37 21.05 -34.70
C ILE A 43 -3.57 19.83 -35.18
N ILE A 44 -4.03 18.63 -34.82
CA ILE A 44 -3.42 17.35 -35.21
C ILE A 44 -3.53 17.14 -36.72
N ARG A 45 -4.75 17.11 -37.25
CA ARG A 45 -5.05 16.73 -38.65
C ARG A 45 -4.44 17.70 -39.66
N ASN A 46 -4.36 18.99 -39.31
CA ASN A 46 -3.79 20.01 -40.18
C ASN A 46 -2.29 20.23 -39.96
N GLY A 47 -1.64 19.43 -39.11
CA GLY A 47 -0.19 19.55 -38.85
C GLY A 47 0.21 20.90 -38.26
N LYS A 48 -0.69 21.56 -37.52
CA LYS A 48 -0.44 22.87 -36.88
C LYS A 48 0.48 22.77 -35.66
N GLY A 49 0.74 21.54 -35.18
CA GLY A 49 1.58 21.25 -34.02
C GLY A 49 2.28 19.89 -34.11
N ARG A 50 2.54 19.31 -32.94
CA ARG A 50 2.98 17.92 -32.74
C ARG A 50 2.01 17.24 -31.79
N TRP A 51 1.93 15.93 -31.91
CA TRP A 51 0.95 15.15 -31.18
C TRP A 51 1.44 13.73 -30.91
N GLY A 52 0.80 13.07 -29.96
CA GLY A 52 1.03 11.66 -29.66
C GLY A 52 0.70 11.33 -28.22
N VAL A 53 1.57 10.60 -27.54
CA VAL A 53 1.33 10.21 -26.14
C VAL A 53 2.45 10.71 -25.23
N SER A 54 2.07 11.20 -24.06
CA SER A 54 3.00 11.33 -22.95
C SER A 54 2.86 10.08 -22.08
N VAL A 55 3.98 9.49 -21.68
CA VAL A 55 4.02 8.31 -20.84
C VAL A 55 4.23 8.77 -19.41
N SER A 56 3.16 8.71 -18.63
CA SER A 56 3.18 8.94 -17.18
C SER A 56 3.95 7.82 -16.47
N HIS A 57 4.51 8.16 -15.31
CA HIS A 57 5.23 7.20 -14.49
C HIS A 57 4.43 6.91 -13.22
N VAL A 58 4.62 5.71 -12.73
CA VAL A 58 3.99 5.20 -11.51
C VAL A 58 4.61 5.82 -10.24
N PRO A 59 3.82 6.09 -9.18
CA PRO A 59 2.36 6.01 -9.11
C PRO A 59 1.67 6.98 -10.08
N THR A 60 0.69 6.49 -10.83
CA THR A 60 -0.23 7.27 -11.68
C THR A 60 -1.26 8.00 -10.81
N GLU A 61 -0.76 8.85 -9.93
CA GLU A 61 -1.52 9.71 -9.02
C GLU A 61 -1.27 11.17 -9.45
N SER A 62 -2.23 12.06 -9.21
CA SER A 62 -2.20 13.39 -9.81
C SER A 62 -0.94 14.18 -9.44
N ARG A 63 -0.56 14.25 -8.16
CA ARG A 63 0.65 14.99 -7.75
C ARG A 63 1.94 14.45 -8.38
N PRO A 64 2.31 13.17 -8.24
CA PRO A 64 3.51 12.63 -8.87
C PRO A 64 3.60 12.91 -10.37
N GLY A 65 2.47 12.87 -11.09
CA GLY A 65 2.39 13.24 -12.50
C GLY A 65 2.75 14.72 -12.72
N HIS A 66 2.15 15.64 -11.97
CA HIS A 66 2.45 17.08 -12.07
C HIS A 66 3.90 17.41 -11.68
N VAL A 67 4.45 16.80 -10.61
CA VAL A 67 5.87 16.98 -10.24
C VAL A 67 6.79 16.48 -11.35
N SER A 68 6.46 15.34 -11.97
CA SER A 68 7.20 14.83 -13.13
C SER A 68 7.20 15.84 -14.27
N MET A 69 6.04 16.42 -14.62
CA MET A 69 5.91 17.38 -15.72
C MET A 69 6.62 18.71 -15.49
N PHE A 70 6.65 19.21 -14.24
CA PHE A 70 7.13 20.56 -13.96
C PHE A 70 8.51 20.63 -13.31
N ALA A 71 8.92 19.59 -12.59
CA ALA A 71 10.25 19.50 -12.01
C ALA A 71 11.15 18.49 -12.74
N GLY A 72 10.57 17.60 -13.56
CA GLY A 72 11.32 16.69 -14.41
C GLY A 72 11.93 15.50 -13.68
N PHE A 73 11.39 15.10 -12.53
CA PHE A 73 11.84 13.94 -11.78
C PHE A 73 10.68 13.16 -11.17
N TYR A 74 10.91 11.88 -10.91
CA TYR A 74 9.94 11.01 -10.25
C TYR A 74 10.04 11.16 -8.73
N GLU A 75 8.92 11.41 -8.05
CA GLU A 75 8.93 11.53 -6.59
C GLU A 75 9.37 10.22 -5.91
N ASP A 76 10.11 10.37 -4.81
CA ASP A 76 10.62 9.23 -4.04
C ASP A 76 9.50 8.54 -3.26
N VAL A 77 9.60 7.21 -3.12
CA VAL A 77 8.63 6.37 -2.39
C VAL A 77 8.40 6.85 -0.95
N SER A 78 9.38 7.52 -0.33
CA SER A 78 9.25 8.10 1.02
C SER A 78 8.15 9.16 1.16
N ALA A 79 7.72 9.81 0.07
CA ALA A 79 6.60 10.74 0.10
C ALA A 79 5.24 10.06 0.43
N ILE A 80 5.18 8.72 0.38
CA ILE A 80 4.03 7.94 0.88
C ILE A 80 3.72 8.24 2.35
N ALA A 81 4.73 8.54 3.18
CA ALA A 81 4.53 8.83 4.59
C ALA A 81 3.74 10.14 4.82
N ARG A 82 3.59 10.94 3.76
CA ARG A 82 2.77 12.16 3.72
C ARG A 82 1.54 11.99 2.83
N GLY A 83 1.21 10.76 2.43
CA GLY A 83 0.09 10.44 1.53
C GLY A 83 0.18 11.18 0.19
N TRP A 84 1.39 11.47 -0.29
CA TRP A 84 1.61 12.30 -1.47
C TRP A 84 0.94 13.69 -1.38
N LYS A 85 0.67 14.21 -0.18
CA LYS A 85 0.17 15.58 0.00
C LYS A 85 1.27 16.60 0.15
N LYS A 86 2.48 16.14 0.51
CA LYS A 86 3.65 17.00 0.68
C LYS A 86 4.93 16.23 0.37
N ASN A 87 5.81 16.82 -0.43
CA ASN A 87 7.16 16.31 -0.59
C ASN A 87 7.95 16.60 0.70
N PRO A 88 8.60 15.59 1.31
CA PRO A 88 9.43 15.80 2.50
C PRO A 88 10.61 16.74 2.24
N VAL A 89 11.00 16.96 0.98
CA VAL A 89 12.14 17.78 0.56
C VAL A 89 11.69 18.83 -0.45
N ALA A 90 12.13 20.07 -0.28
CA ALA A 90 11.91 21.12 -1.27
C ALA A 90 12.59 20.78 -2.59
N PHE A 91 11.94 21.11 -3.71
CA PHE A 91 12.48 20.86 -5.04
C PHE A 91 12.28 22.07 -5.94
N ASP A 92 13.08 22.14 -7.00
CA ASP A 92 13.04 23.18 -8.02
C ASP A 92 12.14 22.76 -9.18
N SER A 93 11.40 23.69 -9.77
CA SER A 93 10.46 23.46 -10.88
C SER A 93 10.52 24.57 -11.93
N VAL A 94 9.83 24.40 -13.06
CA VAL A 94 9.71 25.45 -14.08
C VAL A 94 9.08 26.74 -13.54
N PHE A 95 8.23 26.66 -12.51
CA PHE A 95 7.63 27.83 -11.85
C PHE A 95 8.67 28.63 -11.04
N ASN A 96 9.61 27.95 -10.38
CA ASN A 96 10.75 28.60 -9.71
C ASN A 96 11.68 29.30 -10.73
N ARG A 97 11.70 28.83 -11.98
CA ARG A 97 12.56 29.33 -13.06
C ARG A 97 11.89 30.35 -13.97
N SER A 98 10.56 30.43 -13.97
CA SER A 98 9.78 31.43 -14.69
C SER A 98 9.90 32.80 -14.04
N ARG A 99 9.59 33.84 -14.80
CA ARG A 99 9.56 35.21 -14.29
C ARG A 99 8.25 35.51 -13.55
N GLU A 100 7.15 34.99 -14.07
CA GLU A 100 5.81 35.06 -13.51
C GLU A 100 5.09 33.75 -13.84
N ALA A 101 4.18 33.31 -12.99
CA ALA A 101 3.30 32.22 -13.30
C ALA A 101 1.90 32.38 -12.72
N TRP A 102 0.90 31.87 -13.42
CA TRP A 102 -0.51 31.96 -13.05
C TRP A 102 -1.17 30.59 -13.17
N GLY A 103 -1.84 30.15 -12.10
CA GLY A 103 -2.44 28.83 -11.98
C GLY A 103 -3.91 28.89 -11.57
N TRP A 104 -4.76 28.05 -12.19
CA TRP A 104 -6.18 27.89 -11.86
C TRP A 104 -6.58 26.42 -11.81
N GLY A 105 -7.41 26.03 -10.84
CA GLY A 105 -7.91 24.64 -10.72
C GLY A 105 -8.12 24.16 -9.29
N SER A 106 -7.82 22.88 -9.05
CA SER A 106 -8.09 22.22 -7.76
C SER A 106 -7.24 22.79 -6.61
N PRO A 107 -7.82 22.94 -5.40
CA PRO A 107 -7.10 23.32 -4.19
C PRO A 107 -5.99 22.33 -3.79
N ASP A 108 -6.02 21.08 -4.28
CA ASP A 108 -5.03 20.06 -3.93
C ASP A 108 -3.76 20.09 -4.81
N ILE A 109 -3.85 20.64 -6.04
CA ILE A 109 -2.76 20.60 -7.02
C ILE A 109 -2.12 21.98 -7.25
N VAL A 110 -2.93 22.99 -7.55
CA VAL A 110 -2.41 24.31 -7.98
C VAL A 110 -1.54 24.98 -6.91
N PRO A 111 -1.93 25.00 -5.62
CA PRO A 111 -1.13 25.65 -4.59
C PRO A 111 0.26 25.04 -4.39
N MET A 112 0.46 23.76 -4.75
CA MET A 112 1.73 23.06 -4.57
C MET A 112 2.92 23.80 -5.21
N PHE A 113 2.72 24.44 -6.36
CA PHE A 113 3.77 25.17 -7.08
C PHE A 113 3.81 26.67 -6.76
N ALA A 114 2.82 27.18 -6.01
CA ALA A 114 2.74 28.57 -5.60
C ALA A 114 3.24 28.82 -4.18
N MET A 115 3.29 27.78 -3.33
CA MET A 115 3.78 27.90 -1.95
C MET A 115 5.18 28.52 -1.92
N GLU A 116 5.32 29.59 -1.15
CA GLU A 116 6.60 30.30 -0.90
C GLU A 116 7.19 31.06 -2.11
N LEU A 117 6.42 31.30 -3.18
CA LEU A 117 6.86 32.07 -4.36
C LEU A 117 5.95 33.29 -4.64
N GLU A 118 6.47 34.51 -4.47
CA GLU A 118 5.70 35.76 -4.69
C GLU A 118 5.33 36.04 -6.15
N HIS A 119 6.02 35.39 -7.11
CA HIS A 119 5.79 35.53 -8.55
C HIS A 119 4.92 34.42 -9.13
N VAL A 120 4.31 33.57 -8.29
CA VAL A 120 3.39 32.51 -8.70
C VAL A 120 2.02 32.74 -8.05
N HIS A 121 1.01 32.95 -8.89
CA HIS A 121 -0.35 33.27 -8.47
C HIS A 121 -1.25 32.05 -8.65
N ALA A 122 -2.04 31.71 -7.64
CA ALA A 122 -2.97 30.58 -7.67
C ALA A 122 -4.38 31.03 -7.29
N ASP A 123 -5.38 30.67 -8.12
CA ASP A 123 -6.80 30.85 -7.83
C ASP A 123 -7.50 29.48 -7.92
N VAL A 124 -8.20 29.09 -6.85
CA VAL A 124 -8.76 27.74 -6.70
C VAL A 124 -10.23 27.79 -6.28
N TYR A 125 -11.00 26.79 -6.71
CA TYR A 125 -12.38 26.62 -6.26
C TYR A 125 -12.46 25.98 -4.86
N SER A 126 -13.64 26.05 -4.25
CA SER A 126 -13.91 25.45 -2.93
C SER A 126 -13.95 23.93 -3.00
N SER A 127 -13.38 23.24 -2.01
CA SER A 127 -13.33 21.77 -1.99
C SER A 127 -14.72 21.11 -1.90
N GLU A 128 -15.75 21.82 -1.47
CA GLU A 128 -17.14 21.33 -1.47
C GLU A 128 -17.72 21.11 -2.88
N LEU A 129 -17.09 21.67 -3.91
CA LEU A 129 -17.50 21.46 -5.31
C LEU A 129 -17.03 20.10 -5.85
N GLU A 130 -16.08 19.42 -5.20
CA GLU A 130 -15.55 18.10 -5.59
C GLU A 130 -16.47 16.93 -5.13
N ASP A 131 -17.78 17.01 -5.39
CA ASP A 131 -18.74 15.93 -5.04
C ASP A 131 -18.80 14.83 -6.11
N PHE A 132 -18.17 13.69 -5.82
CA PHE A 132 -18.12 12.50 -6.69
C PHE A 132 -19.47 11.78 -6.91
N LEU A 133 -20.50 12.08 -6.10
CA LEU A 133 -21.85 11.53 -6.28
C LEU A 133 -22.79 12.48 -7.03
N SER A 134 -22.32 13.67 -7.39
CA SER A 134 -23.07 14.63 -8.21
C SER A 134 -23.25 14.12 -9.64
N ALA A 135 -24.29 14.60 -10.34
CA ALA A 135 -24.68 14.08 -11.66
C ALA A 135 -23.62 14.27 -12.76
N ASN A 136 -22.74 15.29 -12.65
CA ASN A 136 -21.70 15.61 -13.64
C ASN A 136 -20.64 16.60 -13.09
N ALA A 137 -19.37 16.20 -13.10
CA ALA A 137 -18.24 17.00 -12.61
C ALA A 137 -17.67 18.02 -13.61
N SER A 138 -18.22 18.14 -14.83
CA SER A 138 -17.72 19.05 -15.87
C SER A 138 -17.72 20.53 -15.47
N HIS A 139 -18.52 20.89 -14.47
CA HIS A 139 -18.62 22.26 -13.95
C HIS A 139 -17.31 22.73 -13.30
N LEU A 140 -16.46 21.82 -12.81
CA LEU A 140 -15.13 22.15 -12.27
C LEU A 140 -14.21 22.70 -13.38
N ASP A 141 -14.26 22.10 -14.56
CA ASP A 141 -13.48 22.55 -15.72
C ASP A 141 -14.00 23.90 -16.23
N GLU A 142 -15.33 24.08 -16.28
CA GLU A 142 -15.93 25.36 -16.69
C GLU A 142 -15.59 26.50 -15.74
N TRP A 143 -15.53 26.24 -14.43
CA TRP A 143 -15.07 27.23 -13.46
C TRP A 143 -13.67 27.75 -13.82
N VAL A 144 -12.74 26.86 -14.19
CA VAL A 144 -11.37 27.24 -14.56
C VAL A 144 -11.36 28.13 -15.81
N PHE A 145 -12.11 27.74 -16.85
CA PHE A 145 -12.17 28.52 -18.09
C PHE A 145 -12.81 29.90 -17.85
N GLU A 146 -13.94 29.97 -17.14
CA GLU A 146 -14.61 31.22 -16.80
C GLU A 146 -13.70 32.16 -15.98
N LYS A 147 -12.92 31.60 -15.06
CA LYS A 147 -11.95 32.38 -14.26
C LYS A 147 -10.84 32.96 -15.10
N VAL A 148 -10.29 32.20 -16.04
CA VAL A 148 -9.28 32.71 -16.98
C VAL A 148 -9.87 33.79 -17.87
N GLU A 149 -11.04 33.57 -18.46
CA GLU A 149 -11.74 34.55 -19.30
C GLU A 149 -12.02 35.85 -18.53
N ALA A 150 -12.52 35.75 -17.31
CA ALA A 150 -12.78 36.88 -16.43
C ALA A 150 -11.49 37.60 -16.02
N PHE A 151 -10.40 36.86 -15.75
CA PHE A 151 -9.12 37.43 -15.39
C PHE A 151 -8.57 38.31 -16.51
N PHE A 152 -8.56 37.83 -17.76
CA PHE A 152 -8.07 38.63 -18.90
C PHE A 152 -9.01 39.78 -19.27
N SER A 153 -10.32 39.64 -19.09
CA SER A 153 -11.30 40.70 -19.37
C SER A 153 -11.27 41.83 -18.33
N ASN A 154 -11.04 41.49 -17.06
CA ASN A 154 -11.11 42.42 -15.93
C ASN A 154 -9.72 42.84 -15.39
N SER A 155 -8.63 42.42 -16.04
CA SER A 155 -7.27 42.72 -15.59
C SER A 155 -7.00 44.23 -15.55
N VAL A 156 -6.62 44.72 -14.36
CA VAL A 156 -6.22 46.11 -14.13
C VAL A 156 -4.72 46.32 -14.38
N ALA A 157 -4.28 47.58 -14.51
CA ALA A 157 -2.92 47.94 -14.93
C ALA A 157 -1.78 47.17 -14.23
N PRO A 158 -1.77 46.95 -12.90
CA PRO A 158 -0.69 46.19 -12.25
C PRO A 158 -0.59 44.73 -12.71
N ALA A 159 -1.73 44.06 -12.96
CA ALA A 159 -1.75 42.70 -13.47
C ALA A 159 -1.32 42.67 -14.94
N VAL A 160 -1.80 43.62 -15.75
CA VAL A 160 -1.43 43.75 -17.16
C VAL A 160 0.08 43.96 -17.33
N GLU A 161 0.71 44.76 -16.47
CA GLU A 161 2.16 45.00 -16.52
C GLU A 161 2.97 43.72 -16.27
N ARG A 162 2.55 42.89 -15.31
CA ARG A 162 3.14 41.56 -15.07
C ARG A 162 2.86 40.59 -16.22
N LEU A 163 1.66 40.64 -16.81
CA LEU A 163 1.30 39.81 -17.96
C LEU A 163 2.08 40.15 -19.24
N ARG A 164 2.61 41.38 -19.36
CA ARG A 164 3.48 41.81 -20.47
C ARG A 164 4.95 41.48 -20.25
N ALA A 165 5.31 40.84 -19.14
CA ALA A 165 6.64 40.32 -18.92
C ALA A 165 6.99 39.19 -19.90
N ASP A 166 8.19 38.63 -19.77
CA ASP A 166 8.65 37.49 -20.53
C ASP A 166 8.91 36.29 -19.61
N ARG A 167 8.92 35.08 -20.18
CA ARG A 167 9.14 33.81 -19.45
C ARG A 167 8.00 33.50 -18.48
N ILE A 168 6.76 33.69 -18.95
CA ILE A 168 5.56 33.48 -18.16
C ILE A 168 5.05 32.05 -18.37
N VAL A 169 4.62 31.41 -17.27
CA VAL A 169 3.94 30.11 -17.29
C VAL A 169 2.48 30.29 -16.90
N PHE A 170 1.56 29.75 -17.70
CA PHE A 170 0.15 29.65 -17.36
C PHE A 170 -0.24 28.18 -17.20
N PHE A 171 -0.91 27.85 -16.11
CA PHE A 171 -1.24 26.48 -15.72
C PHE A 171 -2.74 26.34 -15.42
N LEU A 172 -3.44 25.55 -16.23
CA LEU A 172 -4.84 25.20 -16.01
C LEU A 172 -4.91 23.72 -15.62
N HIS A 173 -5.41 23.45 -14.42
CA HIS A 173 -5.69 22.10 -13.92
C HIS A 173 -7.20 21.84 -14.01
N LEU A 174 -7.57 20.86 -14.84
CA LEU A 174 -8.96 20.54 -15.20
C LEU A 174 -9.32 19.17 -14.61
N LEU A 175 -10.04 19.16 -13.47
CA LEU A 175 -10.32 17.97 -12.65
C LEU A 175 -11.56 17.16 -13.10
N GLY A 176 -12.43 17.72 -13.95
CA GLY A 176 -13.75 17.15 -14.22
C GLY A 176 -13.71 15.75 -14.84
N LEU A 177 -12.69 15.45 -15.67
CA LEU A 177 -12.53 14.13 -16.30
C LEU A 177 -12.15 13.05 -15.28
N ASP A 178 -11.20 13.32 -14.39
CA ASP A 178 -10.84 12.41 -13.31
C ASP A 178 -12.04 12.11 -12.39
N THR A 179 -12.74 13.16 -11.94
CA THR A 179 -13.92 13.02 -11.07
C THR A 179 -15.03 12.21 -11.73
N ASN A 180 -15.35 12.49 -13.00
CA ASN A 180 -16.31 11.69 -13.77
C ASN A 180 -15.79 10.26 -14.03
N GLY A 181 -14.48 10.06 -14.14
CA GLY A 181 -13.83 8.76 -14.30
C GLY A 181 -14.02 7.88 -13.07
N HIS A 182 -13.81 8.42 -11.86
CA HIS A 182 -14.06 7.72 -10.61
C HIS A 182 -15.55 7.40 -10.42
N GLY A 183 -16.42 8.39 -10.61
CA GLY A 183 -17.86 8.28 -10.37
C GLY A 183 -18.60 7.43 -11.40
N TYR A 184 -18.38 7.68 -12.69
CA TYR A 184 -19.18 7.12 -13.80
C TYR A 184 -18.42 6.16 -14.72
N LYS A 185 -17.09 6.08 -14.58
CA LYS A 185 -16.18 5.22 -15.37
C LYS A 185 -15.87 5.80 -16.76
N PRO A 186 -14.69 5.52 -17.35
CA PRO A 186 -14.23 6.17 -18.58
C PRO A 186 -15.00 5.87 -19.86
N THR A 187 -15.88 4.87 -19.84
CA THR A 187 -16.75 4.50 -20.97
C THR A 187 -18.13 5.17 -20.89
N SER A 188 -18.41 5.94 -19.83
CA SER A 188 -19.69 6.63 -19.65
C SER A 188 -19.83 7.86 -20.54
N ASP A 189 -21.09 8.23 -20.80
CA ASP A 189 -21.41 9.47 -21.50
C ASP A 189 -20.93 10.70 -20.72
N GLN A 190 -20.97 10.67 -19.38
CA GLN A 190 -20.47 11.75 -18.52
C GLN A 190 -18.99 12.02 -18.78
N TYR A 191 -18.16 10.96 -18.77
CA TYR A 191 -16.72 11.09 -19.04
C TYR A 191 -16.46 11.52 -20.50
N ILE A 192 -17.09 10.85 -21.47
CA ILE A 192 -16.86 11.12 -22.90
C ILE A 192 -17.33 12.53 -23.29
N ASN A 193 -18.48 12.99 -22.80
CA ASN A 193 -18.97 14.35 -23.07
C ASN A 193 -18.14 15.41 -22.36
N ASN A 194 -17.46 15.09 -21.25
CA ASN A 194 -16.55 16.03 -20.60
C ASN A 194 -15.33 16.37 -21.47
N ILE A 195 -14.86 15.43 -22.31
CA ILE A 195 -13.82 15.71 -23.32
C ILE A 195 -14.23 16.91 -24.21
N ALA A 196 -15.52 17.01 -24.56
CA ALA A 196 -16.03 18.11 -25.37
C ALA A 196 -16.15 19.43 -24.60
N VAL A 197 -16.36 19.38 -23.29
CA VAL A 197 -16.30 20.56 -22.42
C VAL A 197 -14.87 21.11 -22.40
N VAL A 198 -13.90 20.24 -22.14
CA VAL A 198 -12.47 20.58 -22.14
C VAL A 198 -12.01 21.14 -23.49
N ASP A 199 -12.34 20.50 -24.62
CA ASP A 199 -11.92 21.00 -25.94
C ASP A 199 -12.47 22.40 -26.25
N ARG A 200 -13.76 22.66 -25.92
CA ARG A 200 -14.37 23.99 -26.11
C ARG A 200 -13.71 25.04 -25.21
N GLY A 201 -13.44 24.71 -23.94
CA GLY A 201 -12.77 25.63 -23.02
C GLY A 201 -11.33 25.93 -23.41
N VAL A 202 -10.58 24.93 -23.87
CA VAL A 202 -9.22 25.10 -24.41
C VAL A 202 -9.26 26.02 -25.64
N LYS A 203 -10.23 25.83 -26.55
CA LYS A 203 -10.41 26.74 -27.70
C LYS A 203 -10.65 28.19 -27.25
N ARG A 204 -11.60 28.42 -26.34
CA ARG A 204 -11.95 29.76 -25.84
C ARG A 204 -10.76 30.45 -25.18
N THR A 205 -10.04 29.75 -24.31
CA THR A 205 -8.85 30.32 -23.65
C THR A 205 -7.72 30.62 -24.63
N VAL A 206 -7.50 29.76 -25.64
CA VAL A 206 -6.53 30.05 -26.71
C VAL A 206 -6.91 31.32 -27.48
N GLU A 207 -8.19 31.52 -27.79
CA GLU A 207 -8.71 32.72 -28.45
C GLU A 207 -8.50 33.99 -27.61
N VAL A 208 -8.81 33.93 -26.30
CA VAL A 208 -8.55 35.03 -25.34
C VAL A 208 -7.06 35.39 -25.30
N PHE A 209 -6.18 34.38 -25.19
CA PHE A 209 -4.74 34.60 -25.13
C PHE A 209 -4.19 35.22 -26.41
N ASN A 210 -4.59 34.70 -27.57
CA ASN A 210 -4.13 35.23 -28.85
C ASN A 210 -4.60 36.67 -29.05
N SER A 211 -5.83 37.00 -28.63
CA SER A 211 -6.40 38.34 -28.72
C SER A 211 -5.76 39.33 -27.74
N PHE A 212 -5.34 38.88 -26.55
CA PHE A 212 -4.68 39.76 -25.57
C PHE A 212 -3.23 40.08 -25.96
N TYR A 213 -2.47 39.08 -26.43
CA TYR A 213 -1.04 39.22 -26.71
C TYR A 213 -0.73 39.72 -28.12
N GLU A 214 -1.48 39.24 -29.13
CA GLU A 214 -1.34 39.57 -30.56
C GLU A 214 0.09 39.44 -31.15
N ASP A 215 0.99 38.72 -30.48
CA ASP A 215 2.41 38.65 -30.85
C ASP A 215 2.83 37.32 -31.50
N ASN A 216 1.95 36.31 -31.48
CA ASN A 216 2.25 34.93 -31.89
C ASN A 216 3.46 34.31 -31.15
N ARG A 217 3.69 34.67 -29.88
CA ARG A 217 4.82 34.20 -29.06
C ARG A 217 4.40 33.33 -27.88
N THR A 218 3.25 32.66 -28.00
CA THR A 218 2.80 31.67 -27.01
C THR A 218 3.01 30.26 -27.56
N ALA A 219 3.57 29.38 -26.74
CA ALA A 219 3.58 27.93 -26.97
C ALA A 219 2.51 27.29 -26.09
N TYR A 220 1.77 26.34 -26.63
CA TYR A 220 0.66 25.67 -25.94
C TYR A 220 0.96 24.19 -25.79
N ILE A 221 0.70 23.64 -24.61
CA ILE A 221 0.82 22.21 -24.30
C ILE A 221 -0.52 21.72 -23.74
N PHE A 222 -1.06 20.66 -24.31
CA PHE A 222 -2.23 19.93 -23.80
C PHE A 222 -1.82 18.48 -23.50
N THR A 223 -2.04 18.03 -22.27
CA THR A 223 -1.78 16.64 -21.85
C THR A 223 -2.60 16.30 -20.60
N ALA A 224 -2.39 15.12 -20.04
CA ALA A 224 -2.84 14.76 -18.69
C ALA A 224 -1.66 14.35 -17.81
N ASP A 225 -1.93 14.21 -16.52
CA ASP A 225 -1.04 13.65 -15.51
C ASP A 225 -1.09 12.11 -15.46
N HIS A 226 -2.28 11.54 -15.58
CA HIS A 226 -2.54 10.12 -15.77
C HIS A 226 -3.85 9.89 -16.54
N GLY A 227 -4.07 8.64 -16.94
CA GLY A 227 -5.33 8.15 -17.47
C GLY A 227 -6.16 7.46 -16.39
N MET A 228 -7.06 6.58 -16.82
CA MET A 228 -8.05 5.95 -15.95
C MET A 228 -8.35 4.53 -16.45
N THR A 229 -8.34 3.56 -15.55
CA THR A 229 -8.76 2.18 -15.87
C THR A 229 -10.24 2.13 -16.22
N ASP A 230 -10.69 1.07 -16.91
CA ASP A 230 -12.12 0.86 -17.16
C ASP A 230 -12.97 0.82 -15.88
N TRP A 231 -12.33 0.55 -14.74
CA TRP A 231 -12.99 0.56 -13.43
C TRP A 231 -13.02 1.92 -12.75
N GLY A 232 -12.57 2.99 -13.40
CA GLY A 232 -12.58 4.32 -12.79
C GLY A 232 -11.67 4.36 -11.56
N SER A 233 -10.46 3.82 -11.70
CA SER A 233 -9.38 3.88 -10.72
C SER A 233 -8.06 4.09 -11.45
N HIS A 234 -7.07 4.63 -10.75
CA HIS A 234 -5.70 4.83 -11.22
C HIS A 234 -4.71 4.60 -10.04
N GLY A 235 -3.41 4.76 -10.28
CA GLY A 235 -2.32 4.47 -9.35
C GLY A 235 -1.65 3.09 -9.54
N ALA A 236 -2.14 2.23 -10.44
CA ALA A 236 -1.62 0.89 -10.66
C ALA A 236 -0.69 0.75 -11.88
N GLY A 237 -0.68 1.72 -12.79
CA GLY A 237 0.27 1.78 -13.90
C GLY A 237 -0.07 0.91 -15.11
N THR A 238 -1.36 0.60 -15.33
CA THR A 238 -1.80 -0.03 -16.59
C THR A 238 -1.62 0.92 -17.78
N ASP A 239 -1.62 0.39 -19.01
CA ASP A 239 -1.55 1.21 -20.24
C ASP A 239 -2.63 2.30 -20.29
N ALA A 240 -3.84 1.98 -19.78
CA ALA A 240 -4.95 2.93 -19.70
C ALA A 240 -4.69 4.10 -18.72
N GLU A 241 -3.76 3.93 -17.78
CA GLU A 241 -3.35 4.94 -16.81
C GLU A 241 -2.07 5.68 -17.20
N ILE A 242 -1.09 4.99 -17.80
CA ILE A 242 0.20 5.63 -18.11
C ILE A 242 0.19 6.36 -19.45
N LEU A 243 -0.65 5.96 -20.40
CA LEU A 243 -0.70 6.57 -21.73
C LEU A 243 -1.73 7.71 -21.75
N VAL A 244 -1.25 8.95 -21.74
CA VAL A 244 -2.07 10.15 -21.79
C VAL A 244 -1.91 10.89 -23.12
N PRO A 245 -2.93 11.61 -23.60
CA PRO A 245 -2.79 12.35 -24.86
C PRO A 245 -1.75 13.46 -24.71
N PHE A 246 -1.03 13.75 -25.79
CA PHE A 246 -0.08 14.86 -25.82
C PHE A 246 -0.26 15.64 -27.13
N VAL A 247 -0.50 16.94 -27.02
CA VAL A 247 -0.60 17.87 -28.16
C VAL A 247 0.17 19.15 -27.81
N VAL A 248 1.06 19.60 -28.69
CA VAL A 248 1.87 20.79 -28.48
C VAL A 248 1.96 21.63 -29.76
N TRP A 249 1.73 22.93 -29.66
CA TRP A 249 1.69 23.82 -30.82
C TRP A 249 2.10 25.27 -30.48
N GLY A 250 2.12 26.13 -31.50
CA GLY A 250 2.45 27.55 -31.36
C GLY A 250 3.93 27.88 -31.54
N SER A 251 4.38 28.95 -30.89
CA SER A 251 5.73 29.49 -31.05
C SER A 251 6.80 28.48 -30.63
N GLY A 252 7.92 28.41 -31.37
CA GLY A 252 9.03 27.52 -31.03
C GLY A 252 8.83 26.02 -31.29
N ILE A 253 7.63 25.60 -31.73
CA ILE A 253 7.31 24.19 -32.02
C ILE A 253 7.47 23.86 -33.51
N LYS A 254 8.06 22.70 -33.79
CA LYS A 254 8.24 22.16 -35.15
C LYS A 254 7.02 21.33 -35.54
N SER A 255 6.25 21.78 -36.52
CA SER A 255 5.12 21.06 -37.10
C SER A 255 5.54 19.72 -37.72
N SER A 256 4.75 18.67 -37.50
CA SER A 256 4.89 17.35 -38.14
C SER A 256 3.59 16.56 -38.01
N PHE A 257 3.34 15.66 -38.96
CA PHE A 257 2.26 14.68 -38.88
C PHE A 257 2.64 13.43 -38.06
N ALA A 258 3.93 13.26 -37.77
CA ALA A 258 4.43 12.09 -37.04
C ALA A 258 3.92 12.09 -35.59
N LYS A 259 3.40 10.93 -35.17
CA LYS A 259 3.04 10.64 -33.78
C LYS A 259 4.31 10.51 -32.95
N GLU A 260 4.37 11.23 -31.85
CA GLU A 260 5.48 11.21 -30.90
C GLU A 260 5.11 10.40 -29.64
N GLN A 261 6.12 9.86 -28.99
CA GLN A 261 6.02 9.31 -27.65
C GLN A 261 7.10 9.97 -26.80
N ILE A 262 6.70 10.62 -25.71
CA ILE A 262 7.62 11.30 -24.79
C ILE A 262 7.39 10.83 -23.36
N ASP A 263 8.43 10.81 -22.54
CA ASP A 263 8.25 10.57 -21.11
C ASP A 263 7.71 11.86 -20.47
N GLN A 264 6.85 11.73 -19.46
CA GLN A 264 6.25 12.88 -18.79
C GLN A 264 7.28 13.82 -18.14
N VAL A 265 8.42 13.27 -17.68
CA VAL A 265 9.55 14.06 -17.14
C VAL A 265 10.25 14.92 -18.18
N ASP A 266 10.10 14.62 -19.47
CA ASP A 266 10.70 15.36 -20.57
C ASP A 266 9.96 16.68 -20.87
N ILE A 267 8.76 16.86 -20.31
CA ILE A 267 7.98 18.10 -20.43
C ILE A 267 8.68 19.26 -19.69
N ALA A 268 9.27 19.01 -18.53
CA ALA A 268 9.99 20.03 -17.76
C ALA A 268 11.15 20.66 -18.57
N PRO A 269 12.09 19.88 -19.16
CA PRO A 269 13.12 20.46 -19.99
C PRO A 269 12.58 21.07 -21.28
N LEU A 270 11.48 20.56 -21.85
CA LEU A 270 10.81 21.18 -22.99
C LEU A 270 10.32 22.60 -22.66
N ILE A 271 9.62 22.78 -21.54
CA ILE A 271 9.15 24.10 -21.07
C ILE A 271 10.35 25.04 -20.83
N SER A 272 11.39 24.56 -20.15
CA SER A 272 12.60 25.36 -19.91
C SER A 272 13.29 25.80 -21.20
N ALA A 273 13.35 24.94 -22.21
CA ALA A 273 13.88 25.28 -23.53
C ALA A 273 12.97 26.28 -24.27
N LEU A 274 11.64 26.13 -24.22
CA LEU A 274 10.72 27.07 -24.87
C LEU A 274 10.82 28.48 -24.28
N LEU A 275 10.92 28.60 -22.94
CA LEU A 275 11.05 29.89 -22.26
C LEU A 275 12.49 30.44 -22.26
N GLY A 276 13.49 29.58 -22.54
CA GLY A 276 14.90 29.94 -22.42
C GLY A 276 15.32 30.22 -20.97
N VAL A 277 14.80 29.42 -20.03
CA VAL A 277 15.15 29.47 -18.60
C VAL A 277 16.02 28.28 -18.22
N ALA A 278 16.54 28.26 -16.98
CA ALA A 278 17.31 27.13 -16.50
C ALA A 278 16.45 25.87 -16.40
N MET A 279 17.05 24.70 -16.65
CA MET A 279 16.43 23.42 -16.35
C MET A 279 16.27 23.27 -14.84
N PRO A 280 15.16 22.72 -14.32
CA PRO A 280 15.01 22.50 -12.89
C PRO A 280 16.15 21.64 -12.32
N MET A 281 16.60 21.94 -11.10
CA MET A 281 17.84 21.36 -10.56
C MET A 281 17.79 19.84 -10.43
N ASN A 282 16.61 19.30 -10.12
CA ASN A 282 16.39 17.88 -9.89
C ASN A 282 15.99 17.14 -11.18
N SER A 283 15.85 17.86 -12.30
CA SER A 283 15.35 17.27 -13.55
C SER A 283 16.29 16.19 -14.09
N VAL A 284 15.71 15.03 -14.40
CA VAL A 284 16.32 13.90 -15.12
C VAL A 284 15.70 13.69 -16.50
N GLY A 285 14.75 14.53 -16.89
CA GLY A 285 14.13 14.54 -18.21
C GLY A 285 15.13 14.84 -19.32
N ILE A 286 14.88 14.27 -20.49
CA ILE A 286 15.68 14.43 -21.71
C ILE A 286 14.91 15.34 -22.66
N LEU A 287 15.52 16.47 -23.04
CA LEU A 287 14.89 17.44 -23.93
C LEU A 287 14.54 16.80 -25.30
N PRO A 288 13.26 16.73 -25.70
CA PRO A 288 12.87 16.16 -26.99
C PRO A 288 13.16 17.16 -28.12
N LEU A 289 14.40 17.18 -28.60
CA LEU A 289 14.87 18.11 -29.64
C LEU A 289 14.03 18.06 -30.93
N SER A 290 13.41 16.91 -31.22
CA SER A 290 12.55 16.72 -32.38
C SER A 290 11.36 17.70 -32.38
N LEU A 291 10.89 18.14 -31.20
CA LEU A 291 9.74 19.04 -31.04
C LEU A 291 10.10 20.52 -31.28
N LEU A 292 11.37 20.89 -31.15
CA LEU A 292 11.80 22.29 -31.19
C LEU A 292 12.07 22.80 -32.62
N ARG A 293 11.44 23.92 -32.99
CA ARG A 293 11.76 24.68 -34.21
C ARG A 293 12.88 25.70 -33.92
N ALA A 294 14.09 25.20 -33.75
CA ALA A 294 15.27 26.00 -33.44
C ALA A 294 16.43 25.71 -34.38
N ASN A 295 17.39 26.64 -34.46
CA ASN A 295 18.62 26.37 -35.20
C ASN A 295 19.49 25.32 -34.47
N PRO A 296 20.36 24.59 -35.19
CA PRO A 296 21.20 23.55 -34.60
C PRO A 296 22.05 24.01 -33.42
N LYS A 297 22.53 25.27 -33.46
CA LYS A 297 23.32 25.86 -32.38
C LYS A 297 22.52 25.97 -31.07
N TYR A 298 21.26 26.39 -31.15
CA TYR A 298 20.38 26.48 -30.00
C TYR A 298 20.00 25.09 -29.48
N GLN A 299 19.67 24.15 -30.37
CA GLN A 299 19.40 22.76 -29.99
C GLN A 299 20.57 22.15 -29.21
N PHE A 300 21.80 22.33 -29.69
CA PHE A 300 23.01 21.94 -28.97
C PHE A 300 23.15 22.63 -27.60
N GLN A 301 22.95 23.95 -27.55
CA GLN A 301 23.09 24.70 -26.29
C GLN A 301 22.11 24.18 -25.23
N SER A 302 20.85 23.95 -25.61
CA SER A 302 19.81 23.44 -24.70
C SER A 302 20.06 21.99 -24.31
N SER A 303 20.46 21.11 -25.24
CA SER A 303 20.77 19.71 -24.94
C SER A 303 22.02 19.57 -24.08
N TYR A 304 23.04 20.41 -24.29
CA TYR A 304 24.26 20.43 -23.48
C TYR A 304 23.99 20.93 -22.06
N SER A 305 23.13 21.94 -21.90
CA SER A 305 22.67 22.39 -20.57
C SER A 305 21.89 21.30 -19.84
N ASN A 306 21.01 20.59 -20.54
CA ASN A 306 20.28 19.45 -19.98
C ASN A 306 21.24 18.32 -19.56
N PHE A 307 22.18 17.92 -20.43
CA PHE A 307 23.23 16.94 -20.11
C PHE A 307 24.06 17.35 -18.89
N LYS A 308 24.50 18.61 -18.82
CA LYS A 308 25.25 19.13 -17.68
C LYS A 308 24.45 19.10 -16.37
N GLN A 309 23.15 19.38 -16.43
CA GLN A 309 22.29 19.35 -15.24
C GLN A 309 22.26 17.93 -14.65
N ILE A 310 22.02 16.91 -15.48
CA ILE A 310 21.99 15.51 -15.05
C ILE A 310 23.40 15.05 -14.61
N LEU A 311 24.45 15.44 -15.33
CA LEU A 311 25.83 15.12 -14.98
C LEU A 311 26.26 15.72 -13.64
N GLN A 312 25.78 16.92 -13.30
CA GLN A 312 26.10 17.55 -12.03
C GLN A 312 25.47 16.80 -10.85
N GLN A 313 24.24 16.29 -11.02
CA GLN A 313 23.61 15.43 -10.02
C GLN A 313 24.42 14.14 -9.82
N PHE A 314 24.86 13.49 -10.91
CA PHE A 314 25.74 12.33 -10.85
C PHE A 314 27.05 12.63 -10.11
N LYS A 315 27.75 13.71 -10.47
CA LYS A 315 29.03 14.10 -9.86
C LYS A 315 28.87 14.36 -8.35
N ALA A 316 27.81 15.08 -7.96
CA ALA A 316 27.51 15.35 -6.55
C ALA A 316 27.23 14.06 -5.77
N LYS A 317 26.41 13.15 -6.31
CA LYS A 317 26.07 11.87 -5.65
C LYS A 317 27.27 10.94 -5.53
N ARG A 318 28.12 10.88 -6.57
CA ARG A 318 29.37 10.12 -6.56
C ARG A 318 30.31 10.59 -5.48
N GLU A 319 30.56 11.90 -5.38
CA GLU A 319 31.46 12.45 -4.34
C GLU A 319 30.89 12.26 -2.93
N GLU A 320 29.57 12.39 -2.75
CA GLU A 320 28.90 12.06 -1.48
C GLU A 320 29.21 10.63 -1.03
N LYS A 321 29.04 9.65 -1.94
CA LYS A 321 29.30 8.23 -1.63
C LYS A 321 30.79 7.92 -1.45
N LYS A 322 31.66 8.56 -2.24
CA LYS A 322 33.12 8.41 -2.14
C LYS A 322 33.65 8.89 -0.78
N MET A 323 33.20 10.04 -0.30
CA MET A 323 33.63 10.60 0.99
C MET A 323 33.19 9.77 2.19
N ARG A 324 32.01 9.14 2.09
CA ARG A 324 31.44 8.31 3.16
C ARG A 324 31.95 6.87 3.15
N SER A 325 32.40 6.36 2.01
CA SER A 325 32.92 5.00 1.88
C SER A 325 34.37 4.88 2.38
N LEU A 326 34.77 3.69 2.80
CA LEU A 326 36.19 3.38 2.98
C LEU A 326 36.88 3.34 1.60
N PRO A 327 38.11 3.86 1.45
CA PRO A 327 38.81 3.90 0.16
C PRO A 327 38.87 2.55 -0.56
N LEU A 328 39.06 1.45 0.18
CA LEU A 328 39.12 0.09 -0.36
C LEU A 328 37.74 -0.50 -0.73
N MET A 329 36.66 0.08 -0.24
CA MET A 329 35.28 -0.39 -0.50
C MET A 329 34.53 0.47 -1.51
N PHE A 330 35.11 1.60 -1.94
CA PHE A 330 34.49 2.45 -2.96
C PHE A 330 34.72 1.89 -4.37
N LYS A 331 33.64 1.68 -5.11
CA LYS A 331 33.63 1.16 -6.49
C LYS A 331 32.97 2.15 -7.43
N GLU A 332 33.72 2.57 -8.44
CA GLU A 332 33.24 3.45 -9.50
C GLU A 332 32.17 2.77 -10.37
N TYR A 333 31.35 3.60 -11.02
CA TYR A 333 30.46 3.11 -12.07
C TYR A 333 31.27 2.89 -13.37
N PRO A 334 31.39 1.65 -13.89
CA PRO A 334 32.35 1.35 -14.95
C PRO A 334 32.20 2.15 -16.25
N GLN A 335 30.99 2.60 -16.57
CA GLN A 335 30.71 3.32 -17.81
C GLN A 335 30.93 4.84 -17.72
N LEU A 336 31.17 5.38 -16.52
CA LEU A 336 31.31 6.83 -16.28
C LEU A 336 32.53 7.14 -15.39
N THR A 337 33.67 6.51 -15.68
CA THR A 337 34.91 6.87 -14.99
C THR A 337 35.32 8.31 -15.31
N PRO A 338 36.11 8.97 -14.44
CA PRO A 338 36.59 10.33 -14.68
C PRO A 338 37.29 10.51 -16.03
N GLU A 339 38.00 9.50 -16.52
CA GLU A 339 38.70 9.50 -17.81
C GLU A 339 37.71 9.50 -18.98
N ILE A 340 36.67 8.66 -18.89
CA ILE A 340 35.60 8.59 -19.90
C ILE A 340 34.85 9.93 -19.95
N LEU A 341 34.48 10.48 -18.79
CA LEU A 341 33.78 11.78 -18.72
C LEU A 341 34.61 12.91 -19.37
N LYS A 342 35.92 12.95 -19.11
CA LYS A 342 36.84 13.89 -19.78
C LYS A 342 36.92 13.64 -21.29
N SER A 343 36.84 12.39 -21.74
CA SER A 343 36.81 12.05 -23.16
C SER A 343 35.53 12.54 -23.85
N VAL A 344 34.38 12.37 -23.20
CA VAL A 344 33.08 12.84 -23.71
C VAL A 344 33.04 14.37 -23.79
N GLU A 345 33.49 15.05 -22.74
CA GLU A 345 33.57 16.53 -22.74
C GLU A 345 34.48 17.02 -23.88
N ARG A 346 35.66 16.41 -24.09
CA ARG A 346 36.56 16.74 -25.20
C ARG A 346 35.91 16.53 -26.57
N GLU A 347 35.18 15.43 -26.75
CA GLU A 347 34.49 15.15 -28.02
C GLU A 347 33.40 16.19 -28.32
N ILE A 348 32.62 16.57 -27.31
CA ILE A 348 31.62 17.63 -27.45
C ILE A 348 32.30 18.94 -27.87
N PHE A 349 33.39 19.34 -27.20
CA PHE A 349 34.11 20.57 -27.56
C PHE A 349 34.70 20.52 -28.97
N ARG A 350 35.28 19.39 -29.37
CA ARG A 350 35.79 19.18 -30.74
C ARG A 350 34.70 19.40 -31.79
N LEU A 351 33.51 18.81 -31.58
CA LEU A 351 32.39 18.97 -32.52
C LEU A 351 31.87 20.41 -32.59
N VAL A 352 31.87 21.13 -31.46
CA VAL A 352 31.48 22.55 -31.39
C VAL A 352 32.49 23.43 -32.13
N GLU A 353 33.79 23.19 -31.97
CA GLU A 353 34.86 23.89 -32.70
C GLU A 353 34.72 23.70 -34.22
N LEU A 354 34.41 22.48 -34.64
CA LEU A 354 34.09 22.13 -36.04
C LEU A 354 32.72 22.64 -36.51
N ARG A 355 31.97 23.36 -35.66
CA ARG A 355 30.60 23.87 -35.91
C ARG A 355 29.57 22.78 -36.25
N ARG A 356 29.84 21.52 -35.89
CA ARG A 356 28.93 20.37 -36.06
C ARG A 356 27.97 20.27 -34.89
N TYR A 357 27.10 21.27 -34.75
CA TYR A 357 26.21 21.39 -33.59
C TYR A 357 25.20 20.25 -33.46
N GLU A 358 24.66 19.72 -34.56
CA GLU A 358 23.73 18.58 -34.52
C GLU A 358 24.40 17.32 -33.97
N ALA A 359 25.61 17.01 -34.44
CA ALA A 359 26.39 15.89 -33.92
C ALA A 359 26.72 16.08 -32.43
N ALA A 360 27.10 17.29 -32.01
CA ALA A 360 27.36 17.60 -30.61
C ALA A 360 26.10 17.43 -29.73
N ALA A 361 24.92 17.80 -30.25
CA ALA A 361 23.64 17.61 -29.56
C ALA A 361 23.30 16.12 -29.39
N ASN A 362 23.51 15.32 -30.45
CA ASN A 362 23.28 13.87 -30.41
C ASN A 362 24.21 13.18 -29.41
N VAL A 363 25.49 13.57 -29.32
CA VAL A 363 26.40 13.06 -28.28
C VAL A 363 25.84 13.34 -26.88
N CYS A 364 25.28 14.53 -26.63
CA CYS A 364 24.65 14.82 -25.34
C CYS A 364 23.45 13.90 -25.05
N LEU A 365 22.58 13.69 -26.05
CA LEU A 365 21.41 12.80 -25.95
C LEU A 365 21.81 11.35 -25.69
N ASP A 366 22.83 10.83 -26.39
CA ASP A 366 23.28 9.44 -26.26
C ASP A 366 23.90 9.14 -24.89
N TRP A 367 24.49 10.16 -24.24
CA TRP A 367 25.14 10.00 -22.94
C TRP A 367 24.20 10.24 -21.75
N MET A 368 23.13 11.02 -21.89
CA MET A 368 22.20 11.28 -20.79
C MET A 368 21.61 10.01 -20.14
N PRO A 369 21.13 9.00 -20.89
CA PRO A 369 20.68 7.73 -20.32
C PRO A 369 21.77 7.01 -19.50
N LYS A 370 23.02 7.02 -19.96
CA LYS A 370 24.15 6.41 -19.24
C LYS A 370 24.41 7.14 -17.92
N VAL A 371 24.37 8.48 -17.94
CA VAL A 371 24.50 9.32 -16.73
C VAL A 371 23.36 9.04 -15.75
N ARG A 372 22.12 8.90 -16.21
CA ARG A 372 20.97 8.51 -15.37
C ARG A 372 21.19 7.15 -14.70
N SER A 373 21.64 6.14 -15.44
CA SER A 373 21.97 4.82 -14.88
C SER A 373 23.10 4.88 -13.84
N GLY A 374 24.13 5.70 -14.09
CA GLY A 374 25.19 5.94 -13.11
C GLY A 374 24.72 6.66 -11.86
N LEU A 375 23.78 7.61 -11.99
CA LEU A 375 23.17 8.31 -10.86
C LEU A 375 22.38 7.30 -10.00
N LEU A 376 21.55 6.46 -10.63
CA LEU A 376 20.79 5.40 -9.98
C LEU A 376 21.69 4.40 -9.24
N TYR A 377 22.82 4.01 -9.84
CA TYR A 377 23.82 3.16 -9.18
C TYR A 377 24.29 3.75 -7.84
N PHE A 378 24.60 5.05 -7.79
CA PHE A 378 25.04 5.69 -6.54
C PHE A 378 23.90 5.93 -5.54
N HIS A 379 22.65 6.05 -6.00
CA HIS A 379 21.49 6.00 -5.10
C HIS A 379 21.35 4.63 -4.43
N ARG A 380 21.60 3.54 -5.16
CA ARG A 380 21.50 2.16 -4.67
C ARG A 380 22.79 1.57 -4.09
N TYR A 381 23.85 2.38 -3.97
CA TYR A 381 25.21 1.91 -3.68
C TYR A 381 25.32 1.01 -2.43
N GLU A 382 24.58 1.35 -1.38
CA GLU A 382 24.66 0.67 -0.07
C GLU A 382 23.60 -0.44 0.10
N ARG A 383 22.75 -0.67 -0.90
CA ARG A 383 21.61 -1.62 -0.83
C ARG A 383 22.05 -3.03 -0.46
N PHE A 384 23.14 -3.52 -1.05
CA PHE A 384 23.65 -4.86 -0.76
C PHE A 384 24.17 -4.97 0.68
N PHE A 385 24.97 -4.01 1.13
CA PHE A 385 25.55 -4.02 2.47
C PHE A 385 24.47 -4.00 3.56
N PHE A 386 23.53 -3.05 3.49
CA PHE A 386 22.42 -2.98 4.45
C PHE A 386 21.46 -4.17 4.30
N GLY A 387 21.27 -4.68 3.09
CA GLY A 387 20.52 -5.92 2.85
C GLY A 387 21.07 -7.10 3.64
N CYS A 388 22.38 -7.33 3.58
CA CYS A 388 23.05 -8.36 4.36
C CYS A 388 22.96 -8.12 5.88
N ALA A 389 23.13 -6.87 6.33
CA ALA A 389 23.07 -6.52 7.76
C ALA A 389 21.66 -6.73 8.36
N ILE A 390 20.62 -6.36 7.63
CA ILE A 390 19.22 -6.60 8.01
C ILE A 390 18.92 -8.10 8.03
N ALA A 391 19.33 -8.83 6.99
CA ALA A 391 19.13 -10.29 6.95
C ALA A 391 19.83 -11.01 8.10
N ALA A 392 21.08 -10.64 8.42
CA ALA A 392 21.80 -11.16 9.57
C ALA A 392 21.08 -10.84 10.89
N SER A 393 20.48 -9.65 11.01
CA SER A 393 19.68 -9.28 12.19
C SER A 393 18.44 -10.17 12.34
N PHE A 394 17.70 -10.42 11.26
CA PHE A 394 16.56 -11.35 11.26
C PHE A 394 16.98 -12.77 11.64
N VAL A 395 18.07 -13.28 11.05
CA VAL A 395 18.56 -14.63 11.36
C VAL A 395 18.93 -14.74 12.83
N SER A 396 19.71 -13.79 13.37
CA SER A 396 20.09 -13.80 14.79
C SER A 396 18.88 -13.63 15.71
N TRP A 397 17.90 -12.81 15.34
CA TRP A 397 16.65 -12.64 16.08
C TRP A 397 15.79 -13.93 16.11
N ILE A 398 15.61 -14.58 14.96
CA ILE A 398 14.85 -15.84 14.88
C ILE A 398 15.57 -16.95 15.66
N LEU A 399 16.91 -17.01 15.59
CA LEU A 399 17.70 -17.94 16.40
C LEU A 399 17.55 -17.65 17.90
N LEU A 400 17.60 -16.38 18.31
CA LEU A 400 17.33 -15.97 19.69
C LEU A 400 15.96 -16.46 20.16
N ILE A 401 14.90 -16.19 19.39
CA ILE A 401 13.54 -16.66 19.71
C ILE A 401 13.49 -18.19 19.78
N TYR A 402 14.16 -18.88 18.85
CA TYR A 402 14.24 -20.34 18.85
C TYR A 402 14.93 -20.87 20.11
N THR A 403 15.97 -20.21 20.65
CA THR A 403 16.57 -20.64 21.93
C THR A 403 15.60 -20.59 23.10
N PHE A 404 14.64 -19.63 23.12
CA PHE A 404 13.55 -19.62 24.11
C PHE A 404 12.58 -20.80 23.96
N THR A 405 12.53 -21.48 22.80
CA THR A 405 11.72 -22.70 22.59
C THR A 405 12.38 -23.95 23.17
N THR A 406 13.71 -24.01 23.20
CA THR A 406 14.47 -25.16 23.68
C THR A 406 14.62 -25.08 25.20
N ARG A 407 13.80 -25.88 25.89
CA ARG A 407 13.73 -26.14 27.35
C ARG A 407 14.69 -25.35 28.28
N ARG A 408 14.06 -24.64 29.22
CA ARG A 408 14.56 -24.04 30.50
C ARG A 408 15.02 -22.56 30.53
N LEU A 409 14.80 -21.75 29.50
CA LEU A 409 15.23 -20.34 29.53
C LEU A 409 14.21 -19.29 29.98
N ALA A 410 12.98 -19.68 30.33
CA ALA A 410 12.06 -18.75 31.03
C ALA A 410 12.61 -18.28 32.40
N ALA A 411 13.55 -19.05 32.99
CA ALA A 411 14.31 -18.64 34.17
C ALA A 411 15.51 -17.73 33.81
N SER A 412 16.21 -18.00 32.70
CA SER A 412 17.33 -17.19 32.19
C SER A 412 16.93 -15.78 31.73
N ALA A 413 15.68 -15.57 31.32
CA ALA A 413 15.16 -14.23 31.05
C ALA A 413 15.19 -13.29 32.29
N ARG A 414 15.40 -13.83 33.50
CA ARG A 414 15.57 -13.04 34.73
C ARG A 414 17.02 -12.58 34.96
N ASP A 415 18.00 -13.22 34.32
CA ASP A 415 19.40 -12.78 34.39
C ASP A 415 19.63 -11.68 33.36
N SER A 416 19.55 -10.43 33.81
CA SER A 416 19.78 -9.25 32.99
C SER A 416 21.16 -9.25 32.33
N GLU A 417 22.14 -9.93 32.94
CA GLU A 417 23.52 -10.04 32.44
C GLU A 417 23.62 -10.72 31.06
N LEU A 418 22.68 -11.62 30.71
CA LEU A 418 22.68 -12.35 29.44
C LEU A 418 22.34 -11.46 28.23
N PHE A 419 21.68 -10.33 28.46
CA PHE A 419 21.30 -9.37 27.42
C PHE A 419 22.38 -8.33 27.14
N PHE A 420 23.47 -8.32 27.92
CA PHE A 420 24.63 -7.50 27.64
C PHE A 420 25.54 -8.17 26.61
N PRO A 421 26.03 -7.43 25.60
CA PRO A 421 26.95 -7.97 24.62
C PRO A 421 28.25 -8.42 25.29
N SER A 422 28.85 -9.50 24.75
CA SER A 422 30.16 -9.98 25.16
C SER A 422 31.22 -8.89 24.99
N ARG A 423 32.34 -8.96 25.73
CA ARG A 423 33.43 -7.98 25.65
C ARG A 423 33.92 -7.78 24.21
N ILE A 424 34.04 -8.87 23.44
CA ILE A 424 34.44 -8.85 22.03
C ILE A 424 33.42 -8.08 21.19
N ALA A 425 32.12 -8.35 21.38
CA ALA A 425 31.06 -7.64 20.69
C ALA A 425 31.04 -6.14 21.04
N VAL A 426 31.28 -5.77 22.30
CA VAL A 426 31.41 -4.36 22.72
C VAL A 426 32.55 -3.67 21.97
N TYR A 427 33.73 -4.29 21.90
CA TYR A 427 34.86 -3.72 21.13
C TYR A 427 34.52 -3.56 19.65
N LEU A 428 33.85 -4.55 19.04
CA LEU A 428 33.40 -4.47 17.65
C LEU A 428 32.36 -3.36 17.42
N VAL A 429 31.40 -3.19 18.34
CA VAL A 429 30.40 -2.13 18.27
C VAL A 429 31.05 -0.75 18.40
N ILE A 430 31.95 -0.57 19.38
CA ILE A 430 32.68 0.70 19.56
C ILE A 430 33.54 1.01 18.34
N PHE A 431 34.31 0.03 17.83
CA PHE A 431 35.10 0.19 16.63
C PHE A 431 34.25 0.59 15.42
N THR A 432 33.14 -0.11 15.21
CA THR A 432 32.19 0.18 14.13
C THR A 432 31.60 1.59 14.28
N LEU A 433 31.20 1.98 15.49
CA LEU A 433 30.67 3.31 15.78
C LEU A 433 31.69 4.42 15.52
N ILE A 434 32.96 4.24 15.93
CA ILE A 434 34.03 5.20 15.67
C ILE A 434 34.23 5.38 14.17
N VAL A 435 34.33 4.28 13.41
CA VAL A 435 34.49 4.33 11.95
C VAL A 435 33.31 5.07 11.29
N LEU A 436 32.09 4.79 11.74
CA LEU A 436 30.87 5.38 11.21
C LEU A 436 30.73 6.89 11.54
N LEU A 437 31.12 7.30 12.75
CA LEU A 437 31.16 8.70 13.17
C LEU A 437 32.23 9.49 12.41
N MET A 438 33.43 8.94 12.26
CA MET A 438 34.51 9.55 11.45
C MET A 438 34.08 9.79 10.00
N ARG A 439 33.18 8.96 9.47
CA ARG A 439 32.66 9.04 8.10
C ARG A 439 31.37 9.86 7.96
N ARG A 440 30.86 10.45 9.04
CA ARG A 440 29.60 11.22 9.07
C ARG A 440 28.43 10.44 8.43
N THR A 441 28.37 9.15 8.70
CA THR A 441 27.26 8.30 8.23
C THR A 441 25.97 8.64 8.99
N PRO A 442 24.79 8.56 8.34
CA PRO A 442 23.52 8.82 9.02
C PRO A 442 23.31 7.88 10.22
N LEU A 443 22.70 8.37 11.30
CA LEU A 443 22.45 7.58 12.51
C LEU A 443 21.75 6.24 12.23
N MET A 444 20.76 6.23 11.33
CA MET A 444 20.02 5.01 10.96
C MET A 444 20.93 3.95 10.34
N SER A 445 21.89 4.36 9.50
CA SER A 445 22.89 3.45 8.93
C SER A 445 23.75 2.80 10.02
N CYS A 446 24.06 3.53 11.09
CA CYS A 446 24.79 2.98 12.24
C CYS A 446 23.99 1.90 12.97
N VAL A 447 22.70 2.15 13.19
CA VAL A 447 21.80 1.19 13.83
C VAL A 447 21.77 -0.12 13.04
N TYR A 448 21.58 -0.07 11.72
CA TYR A 448 21.54 -1.27 10.88
C TYR A 448 22.86 -2.06 10.87
N ALA A 449 24.01 -1.37 10.93
CA ALA A 449 25.31 -2.04 10.96
C ALA A 449 25.63 -2.70 12.31
N ILE A 450 25.18 -2.10 13.42
CA ILE A 450 25.47 -2.55 14.79
C ILE A 450 24.52 -3.65 15.26
N LEU A 451 23.24 -3.57 14.87
CA LEU A 451 22.19 -4.50 15.29
C LEU A 451 22.52 -6.00 15.13
N PRO A 452 23.07 -6.48 14.00
CA PRO A 452 23.37 -7.91 13.86
C PRO A 452 24.48 -8.35 14.81
N VAL A 453 25.46 -7.50 15.11
CA VAL A 453 26.55 -7.79 16.06
C VAL A 453 25.99 -7.94 17.47
N TYR A 454 25.13 -7.01 17.89
CA TYR A 454 24.46 -7.06 19.19
C TYR A 454 23.61 -8.33 19.34
N LEU A 455 22.69 -8.58 18.39
CA LEU A 455 21.77 -9.72 18.46
C LEU A 455 22.51 -11.06 18.42
N SER A 456 23.55 -11.18 17.60
CA SER A 456 24.36 -12.40 17.53
C SER A 456 25.10 -12.66 18.85
N SER A 457 25.62 -11.60 19.50
CA SER A 457 26.26 -11.76 20.81
C SER A 457 25.29 -12.18 21.89
N VAL A 458 24.08 -11.60 21.94
CA VAL A 458 23.06 -11.98 22.91
C VAL A 458 22.60 -13.42 22.69
N THR A 459 22.38 -13.79 21.43
CA THR A 459 22.04 -15.18 21.04
C THR A 459 23.12 -16.16 21.50
N TYR A 460 24.39 -15.81 21.29
CA TYR A 460 25.52 -16.62 21.73
C TYR A 460 25.58 -16.77 23.26
N ASN A 461 25.46 -15.69 24.01
CA ASN A 461 25.48 -15.72 25.48
C ASN A 461 24.38 -16.62 26.04
N ILE A 462 23.16 -16.48 25.52
CA ILE A 462 21.98 -17.24 25.92
C ILE A 462 22.14 -18.72 25.55
N TYR A 463 22.66 -19.01 24.36
CA TYR A 463 22.94 -20.37 23.91
C TYR A 463 24.01 -21.04 24.78
N CYS A 464 25.12 -20.36 25.08
CA CYS A 464 26.18 -20.87 25.96
C CYS A 464 25.68 -21.11 27.38
N HIS A 465 24.91 -20.17 27.95
CA HIS A 465 24.28 -20.37 29.26
C HIS A 465 23.29 -21.55 29.26
N SER A 466 22.56 -21.75 28.16
CA SER A 466 21.71 -22.94 27.98
C SER A 466 22.52 -24.24 27.98
N LEU A 467 23.75 -24.22 27.48
CA LEU A 467 24.64 -25.39 27.48
C LEU A 467 25.26 -25.64 28.87
N GLU A 468 25.64 -24.59 29.59
CA GLU A 468 26.25 -24.68 30.93
C GLU A 468 25.25 -25.05 32.04
N SER A 469 23.99 -24.61 31.93
CA SER A 469 22.92 -24.93 32.89
C SER A 469 22.33 -26.34 32.72
N GLN A 470 22.61 -27.01 31.60
CA GLN A 470 22.48 -28.46 31.51
C GLN A 470 23.70 -29.06 32.22
N LYS A 471 23.54 -30.13 33.01
CA LYS A 471 24.67 -30.90 33.58
C LYS A 471 25.47 -31.60 32.46
N PHE A 472 26.13 -30.81 31.62
CA PHE A 472 26.82 -31.22 30.41
C PHE A 472 27.97 -32.20 30.69
N PRO A 473 28.69 -32.20 31.83
CA PRO A 473 29.69 -33.25 32.08
C PRO A 473 29.10 -34.66 32.13
N GLN A 474 27.84 -34.81 32.53
CA GLN A 474 27.13 -36.09 32.58
C GLN A 474 26.42 -36.41 31.26
N LEU A 475 25.70 -35.45 30.67
CA LEU A 475 25.01 -35.67 29.39
C LEU A 475 25.96 -35.76 28.19
N ALA A 476 27.07 -35.02 28.18
CA ALA A 476 28.09 -35.13 27.13
C ALA A 476 28.90 -36.43 27.27
N ARG A 477 29.12 -36.94 28.49
CA ARG A 477 29.65 -38.31 28.70
C ARG A 477 28.68 -39.36 28.18
N GLU A 478 27.40 -39.27 28.54
CA GLU A 478 26.36 -40.18 28.05
C GLU A 478 26.17 -40.07 26.52
N MET A 479 26.25 -38.87 25.94
CA MET A 479 26.16 -38.65 24.48
C MET A 479 27.42 -39.06 23.73
N LEU A 480 28.62 -38.86 24.29
CA LEU A 480 29.88 -39.35 23.70
C LEU A 480 29.97 -40.88 23.79
N GLU A 481 29.47 -41.49 24.87
CA GLU A 481 29.30 -42.95 24.99
C GLU A 481 28.24 -43.46 24.02
N LYS A 482 27.08 -42.78 23.89
CA LYS A 482 26.08 -43.11 22.87
C LYS A 482 26.63 -42.97 21.45
N CYS A 483 27.31 -41.88 21.13
CA CYS A 483 27.90 -41.62 19.81
C CYS A 483 29.06 -42.58 19.49
N ARG A 484 29.82 -43.06 20.50
CA ARG A 484 30.83 -44.13 20.32
C ARG A 484 30.20 -45.49 20.02
N CYS A 485 29.01 -45.76 20.56
CA CYS A 485 28.27 -47.00 20.34
C CYS A 485 27.30 -46.91 19.15
N MET A 486 27.05 -45.71 18.61
CA MET A 486 26.15 -45.49 17.50
C MET A 486 26.84 -45.81 16.17
N THR A 487 26.14 -46.55 15.33
CA THR A 487 26.63 -46.82 13.97
C THR A 487 26.56 -45.54 13.12
N ASN A 488 27.40 -45.43 12.08
CA ASN A 488 27.34 -44.34 11.10
C ASN A 488 25.91 -44.12 10.55
N TRP A 489 25.11 -45.18 10.48
CA TRP A 489 23.71 -45.17 10.08
C TRP A 489 22.79 -44.38 11.02
N GLU A 490 22.99 -44.46 12.35
CA GLU A 490 22.16 -43.77 13.33
C GLU A 490 22.45 -42.26 13.37
N ILE A 491 23.72 -41.88 13.24
CA ILE A 491 24.13 -40.47 13.11
C ILE A 491 23.57 -39.89 11.80
N ALA A 492 23.71 -40.62 10.68
CA ALA A 492 23.13 -40.24 9.41
C ALA A 492 21.60 -40.11 9.49
N SER A 493 20.91 -41.01 10.21
CA SER A 493 19.46 -40.96 10.44
C SER A 493 19.02 -39.70 11.20
N ILE A 494 19.77 -39.28 12.22
CA ILE A 494 19.46 -38.05 12.99
C ILE A 494 19.68 -36.81 12.14
N ILE A 495 20.79 -36.75 11.41
CA ILE A 495 21.07 -35.63 10.49
C ILE A 495 20.00 -35.57 9.41
N TRP A 496 19.66 -36.70 8.79
CA TRP A 496 18.58 -36.76 7.80
C TRP A 496 17.24 -36.32 8.37
N LYS A 497 16.86 -36.76 9.57
CA LYS A 497 15.62 -36.28 10.22
C LYS A 497 15.61 -34.75 10.39
N LYS A 498 16.72 -34.14 10.81
CA LYS A 498 16.82 -32.68 10.96
C LYS A 498 16.74 -31.97 9.60
N ILE A 499 17.43 -32.47 8.58
CA ILE A 499 17.38 -31.94 7.22
C ILE A 499 15.95 -32.04 6.66
N THR A 500 15.28 -33.18 6.84
CA THR A 500 13.89 -33.38 6.40
C THR A 500 12.95 -32.41 7.11
N VAL A 501 13.08 -32.20 8.42
CA VAL A 501 12.27 -31.21 9.15
C VAL A 501 12.53 -29.79 8.65
N ALA A 502 13.80 -29.41 8.43
CA ALA A 502 14.15 -28.10 7.89
C ALA A 502 13.60 -27.92 6.48
N PHE A 503 13.71 -28.93 5.62
CA PHE A 503 13.14 -28.93 4.27
C PHE A 503 11.62 -28.77 4.28
N LEU A 504 10.91 -29.53 5.12
CA LEU A 504 9.45 -29.41 5.29
C LEU A 504 9.05 -28.03 5.80
N PHE A 505 9.81 -27.46 6.75
CA PHE A 505 9.58 -26.09 7.23
C PHE A 505 9.79 -25.05 6.12
N CYS A 506 10.86 -25.15 5.35
CA CYS A 506 11.11 -24.27 4.21
C CYS A 506 10.02 -24.40 3.13
N MET A 507 9.56 -25.62 2.85
CA MET A 507 8.47 -25.86 1.89
C MET A 507 7.16 -25.24 2.39
N PHE A 508 6.84 -25.43 3.67
CA PHE A 508 5.69 -24.81 4.32
C PHE A 508 5.77 -23.28 4.26
N LEU A 509 6.90 -22.69 4.63
CA LEU A 509 7.16 -21.26 4.55
C LEU A 509 7.01 -20.73 3.12
N ALA A 510 7.52 -21.46 2.12
CA ALA A 510 7.39 -21.09 0.73
C ALA A 510 5.93 -21.05 0.28
N ILE A 511 5.08 -21.97 0.76
CA ILE A 511 3.64 -21.96 0.48
C ILE A 511 3.00 -20.68 1.05
N PHE A 512 3.24 -20.34 2.33
CA PHE A 512 2.71 -19.10 2.93
C PHE A 512 3.14 -17.85 2.18
N VAL A 513 4.43 -17.72 1.89
CA VAL A 513 4.93 -16.56 1.13
C VAL A 513 4.28 -16.49 -0.25
N THR A 514 4.07 -17.63 -0.91
CA THR A 514 3.46 -17.66 -2.24
C THR A 514 1.97 -17.34 -2.21
N ILE A 515 1.25 -17.60 -1.10
CA ILE A 515 -0.16 -17.23 -0.94
C ILE A 515 -0.38 -15.72 -1.09
N PHE A 516 0.56 -14.90 -0.61
CA PHE A 516 0.49 -13.44 -0.79
C PHE A 516 0.56 -13.01 -2.27
N THR A 517 1.19 -13.81 -3.13
CA THR A 517 1.21 -13.57 -4.59
C THR A 517 0.08 -14.30 -5.33
N HIS A 518 -0.27 -15.51 -4.88
CA HIS A 518 -1.24 -16.41 -5.49
C HIS A 518 -2.18 -16.96 -4.41
N ARG A 519 -3.17 -16.15 -4.04
CA ARG A 519 -4.16 -16.49 -3.00
C ARG A 519 -4.92 -17.79 -3.24
N SER A 520 -4.99 -18.26 -4.48
CA SER A 520 -5.61 -19.56 -4.83
C SER A 520 -4.93 -20.74 -4.13
N LEU A 521 -3.65 -20.63 -3.76
CA LEU A 521 -2.94 -21.66 -2.98
C LEU A 521 -3.50 -21.81 -1.56
N LEU A 522 -4.16 -20.80 -1.02
CA LEU A 522 -4.81 -20.88 0.29
C LEU A 522 -5.92 -21.94 0.29
N SER A 523 -6.61 -22.13 -0.83
CA SER A 523 -7.59 -23.21 -1.00
C SER A 523 -6.96 -24.59 -0.76
N LEU A 524 -5.71 -24.83 -1.18
CA LEU A 524 -5.02 -26.10 -0.92
C LEU A 524 -4.76 -26.29 0.58
N MET A 525 -4.43 -25.22 1.30
CA MET A 525 -4.25 -25.28 2.75
C MET A 525 -5.56 -25.57 3.47
N VAL A 526 -6.66 -24.94 3.04
CA VAL A 526 -8.00 -25.22 3.59
C VAL A 526 -8.43 -26.66 3.29
N CYS A 527 -8.13 -27.19 2.10
CA CYS A 527 -8.36 -28.62 1.76
C CYS A 527 -7.58 -29.56 2.70
N SER A 528 -6.30 -29.26 2.98
CA SER A 528 -5.52 -30.05 3.93
C SER A 528 -6.08 -29.97 5.36
N ALA A 529 -6.58 -28.80 5.77
CA ALA A 529 -7.28 -28.64 7.04
C ALA A 529 -8.59 -29.44 7.10
N ALA A 530 -9.29 -29.65 5.97
CA ALA A 530 -10.52 -30.44 5.91
C ALA A 530 -10.31 -31.92 6.30
N ILE A 531 -9.13 -32.46 6.00
CA ILE A 531 -8.76 -33.88 6.24
C ILE A 531 -8.26 -34.08 7.69
N MET A 532 -7.78 -33.01 8.33
CA MET A 532 -7.12 -33.07 9.64
C MET A 532 -7.88 -33.85 10.74
N PRO A 533 -9.20 -33.66 10.96
CA PRO A 533 -9.91 -34.38 12.03
C PRO A 533 -10.08 -35.89 11.80
N TRP A 534 -9.83 -36.35 10.57
CA TRP A 534 -9.94 -37.76 10.17
C TRP A 534 -8.64 -38.53 10.42
N TYR A 535 -7.49 -37.86 10.32
CA TYR A 535 -6.18 -38.46 10.58
C TYR A 535 -5.89 -38.65 12.08
N GLU A 536 -6.52 -37.86 12.95
CA GLU A 536 -6.33 -37.90 14.41
C GLU A 536 -7.31 -38.83 15.13
N ALA A 537 -8.01 -39.72 14.41
CA ALA A 537 -9.05 -40.54 14.98
C ALA A 537 -8.51 -41.58 15.97
N ASP A 538 -8.69 -41.30 17.25
CA ASP A 538 -8.83 -42.32 18.29
C ASP A 538 -10.19 -43.01 18.04
N GLU A 539 -10.17 -44.32 17.76
CA GLU A 539 -11.38 -45.11 17.42
C GLU A 539 -12.45 -45.05 18.52
N SER A 540 -12.05 -44.69 19.75
CA SER A 540 -12.92 -44.58 20.93
C SER A 540 -13.91 -43.40 20.94
N ARG A 541 -13.88 -42.47 19.95
CA ARG A 541 -14.64 -41.18 20.01
C ARG A 541 -15.70 -41.00 18.92
N HIS A 542 -16.65 -41.94 18.82
CA HIS A 542 -17.71 -41.92 17.79
C HIS A 542 -18.63 -40.68 17.81
N PHE A 543 -18.87 -40.04 18.96
CA PHE A 543 -19.77 -38.89 19.09
C PHE A 543 -19.31 -37.64 18.32
N LEU A 544 -18.01 -37.53 17.99
CA LEU A 544 -17.44 -36.43 17.20
C LEU A 544 -17.67 -36.59 15.69
N SER A 545 -18.17 -37.73 15.20
CA SER A 545 -18.35 -38.01 13.77
C SER A 545 -19.18 -36.94 13.03
N ARG A 546 -20.25 -36.44 13.68
CA ARG A 546 -21.08 -35.33 13.15
C ARG A 546 -20.30 -34.03 13.02
N TRP A 547 -19.50 -33.68 14.02
CA TRP A 547 -18.66 -32.48 14.03
C TRP A 547 -17.49 -32.57 13.04
N LYS A 548 -16.93 -33.77 12.82
CA LYS A 548 -15.92 -34.02 11.77
C LYS A 548 -16.46 -33.76 10.37
N ARG A 549 -17.68 -34.25 10.07
CA ARG A 549 -18.35 -33.96 8.80
C ARG A 549 -18.63 -32.46 8.64
N LEU A 550 -19.14 -31.81 9.69
CA LEU A 550 -19.42 -30.37 9.66
C LEU A 550 -18.15 -29.54 9.46
N TRP A 551 -17.05 -29.89 10.12
CA TRP A 551 -15.74 -29.27 9.91
C TRP A 551 -15.31 -29.36 8.44
N SER A 552 -15.31 -30.58 7.87
CA SER A 552 -14.89 -30.78 6.48
C SER A 552 -15.82 -30.04 5.50
N CYS A 553 -17.13 -30.02 5.77
CA CYS A 553 -18.10 -29.25 4.98
C CYS A 553 -17.80 -27.75 5.00
N CYS A 554 -17.58 -27.17 6.19
CA CYS A 554 -17.21 -25.76 6.34
C CYS A 554 -15.89 -25.43 5.60
N CYS A 555 -14.88 -26.31 5.68
CA CYS A 555 -13.65 -26.15 4.90
C CYS A 555 -13.92 -26.12 3.39
N LEU A 556 -14.71 -27.08 2.88
CA LEU A 556 -15.02 -27.17 1.45
C LEU A 556 -15.79 -25.94 0.95
N LEU A 557 -16.66 -25.35 1.77
CA LEU A 557 -17.33 -24.09 1.45
C LEU A 557 -16.34 -22.90 1.44
N LEU A 558 -15.41 -22.87 2.38
CA LEU A 558 -14.38 -21.82 2.48
C LEU A 558 -13.34 -21.86 1.35
N VAL A 559 -13.12 -23.03 0.73
CA VAL A 559 -12.17 -23.24 -0.38
C VAL A 559 -12.47 -22.37 -1.60
N VAL A 560 -13.74 -21.97 -1.80
CA VAL A 560 -14.17 -21.20 -2.98
C VAL A 560 -13.67 -19.76 -2.94
N PHE A 561 -13.65 -19.12 -1.77
CA PHE A 561 -13.43 -17.68 -1.66
C PHE A 561 -12.04 -17.19 -2.11
N PRO A 562 -10.93 -17.90 -1.81
CA PRO A 562 -9.63 -17.51 -2.34
C PRO A 562 -9.54 -17.58 -3.88
N GLN A 563 -10.45 -18.30 -4.55
CA GLN A 563 -10.53 -18.38 -6.01
C GLN A 563 -11.37 -17.26 -6.65
N LEU A 564 -12.30 -16.67 -5.90
CA LEU A 564 -13.18 -15.61 -6.39
C LEU A 564 -12.40 -14.31 -6.61
N PRO A 565 -12.68 -13.51 -7.66
CA PRO A 565 -11.98 -12.25 -7.93
C PRO A 565 -12.02 -11.29 -6.73
N PRO A 566 -11.02 -10.42 -6.52
CA PRO A 566 -11.02 -9.49 -5.40
C PRO A 566 -12.30 -8.64 -5.41
N VAL A 567 -12.86 -8.41 -4.22
CA VAL A 567 -14.12 -7.69 -4.04
C VAL A 567 -13.94 -6.24 -4.50
N GLY A 568 -14.92 -5.71 -5.24
CA GLY A 568 -14.86 -4.39 -5.87
C GLY A 568 -14.89 -4.47 -7.40
N THR A 569 -14.61 -5.65 -7.98
CA THR A 569 -14.59 -5.87 -9.43
C THR A 569 -15.97 -6.08 -10.07
N SER A 570 -16.95 -6.56 -9.31
CA SER A 570 -18.33 -6.77 -9.74
C SER A 570 -19.25 -6.68 -8.50
N PRO A 571 -19.76 -5.48 -8.17
CA PRO A 571 -20.68 -5.34 -7.05
C PRO A 571 -21.96 -6.14 -7.35
N SER A 572 -22.45 -6.87 -6.34
CA SER A 572 -23.68 -7.65 -6.43
C SER A 572 -24.43 -7.50 -5.13
N PHE A 573 -25.37 -6.55 -5.11
CA PHE A 573 -26.16 -6.25 -3.93
C PHE A 573 -27.04 -7.43 -3.50
N ILE A 574 -27.47 -8.29 -4.43
CA ILE A 574 -28.24 -9.51 -4.13
C ILE A 574 -27.43 -10.44 -3.20
N LEU A 575 -26.14 -10.62 -3.49
CA LEU A 575 -25.24 -11.44 -2.65
C LEU A 575 -24.98 -10.82 -1.27
N VAL A 576 -25.16 -9.50 -1.13
CA VAL A 576 -25.01 -8.79 0.14
C VAL A 576 -26.27 -8.85 1.00
N ILE A 577 -27.46 -8.83 0.39
CA ILE A 577 -28.75 -8.83 1.09
C ILE A 577 -29.11 -10.23 1.63
N PHE A 578 -28.74 -11.28 0.91
CA PHE A 578 -29.12 -12.65 1.26
C PHE A 578 -28.56 -13.14 2.62
N PRO A 579 -27.29 -12.91 2.98
CA PRO A 579 -26.72 -13.44 4.22
C PRO A 579 -27.34 -12.86 5.51
N PRO A 580 -27.57 -11.53 5.65
CA PRO A 580 -28.30 -11.00 6.80
C PRO A 580 -29.71 -11.60 6.96
N LEU A 581 -30.43 -11.87 5.87
CA LEU A 581 -31.74 -12.53 5.93
C LEU A 581 -31.63 -13.97 6.47
N LEU A 582 -30.64 -14.74 6.01
CA LEU A 582 -30.40 -16.09 6.51
C LEU A 582 -30.03 -16.09 8.00
N VAL A 583 -29.16 -15.17 8.43
CA VAL A 583 -28.77 -15.04 9.84
C VAL A 583 -29.97 -14.63 10.69
N SER A 584 -30.82 -13.71 10.20
CA SER A 584 -32.05 -13.30 10.87
C SER A 584 -32.99 -14.49 11.12
N LEU A 585 -33.24 -15.31 10.10
CA LEU A 585 -34.07 -16.52 10.20
C LEU A 585 -33.47 -17.56 11.14
N PHE A 586 -32.15 -17.79 11.05
CA PHE A 586 -31.44 -18.73 11.91
C PHE A 586 -31.52 -18.33 13.39
N LEU A 587 -31.30 -17.05 13.71
CA LEU A 587 -31.36 -16.56 15.09
C LEU A 587 -32.78 -16.61 15.65
N TYR A 588 -33.79 -16.31 14.83
CA TYR A 588 -35.20 -16.46 15.20
C TYR A 588 -35.54 -17.93 15.49
N TRP A 589 -35.12 -18.85 14.62
CA TRP A 589 -35.30 -20.28 14.84
C TRP A 589 -34.55 -20.79 16.08
N TRP A 590 -33.31 -20.33 16.29
CA TRP A 590 -32.47 -20.67 17.43
C TRP A 590 -33.10 -20.26 18.77
N SER A 591 -33.68 -19.04 18.81
CA SER A 591 -34.42 -18.49 19.96
C SER A 591 -35.61 -19.36 20.40
N ARG A 592 -36.22 -20.11 19.46
CA ARG A 592 -37.48 -20.85 19.69
C ARG A 592 -37.30 -22.36 19.87
N THR A 593 -36.29 -22.95 19.24
CA THR A 593 -36.21 -24.41 19.06
C THR A 593 -35.31 -25.11 20.07
N LEU A 594 -34.37 -24.39 20.68
CA LEU A 594 -33.43 -24.94 21.64
C LEU A 594 -33.76 -24.39 23.03
N HIS A 595 -34.28 -25.24 23.93
CA HIS A 595 -34.38 -24.96 25.39
C HIS A 595 -33.01 -24.73 26.07
N ILE A 596 -31.96 -24.54 25.28
CA ILE A 596 -30.57 -24.35 25.65
C ILE A 596 -30.28 -22.85 25.85
N SER A 597 -30.99 -21.96 25.13
CA SER A 597 -30.70 -20.53 25.17
C SER A 597 -31.10 -19.90 26.50
N SER A 598 -30.13 -19.38 27.25
CA SER A 598 -30.43 -18.78 28.56
C SER A 598 -31.08 -17.39 28.49
N LEU A 599 -31.03 -16.70 27.33
CA LEU A 599 -31.68 -15.39 27.08
C LEU A 599 -32.28 -15.27 25.66
N PRO A 600 -33.48 -15.79 25.37
CA PRO A 600 -34.09 -15.77 24.03
C PRO A 600 -34.34 -14.36 23.48
N LYS A 601 -34.58 -13.37 24.36
CA LYS A 601 -34.83 -11.96 23.95
C LYS A 601 -33.65 -11.34 23.19
N ILE A 602 -32.40 -11.70 23.51
CA ILE A 602 -31.22 -11.15 22.81
C ILE A 602 -31.17 -11.67 21.37
N TYR A 603 -31.51 -12.94 21.16
CA TYR A 603 -31.60 -13.54 19.82
C TYR A 603 -32.72 -12.92 18.99
N ASP A 604 -33.87 -12.63 19.58
CA ASP A 604 -34.98 -11.92 18.91
C ASP A 604 -34.57 -10.50 18.47
N ILE A 605 -33.87 -9.75 19.34
CA ILE A 605 -33.35 -8.40 19.00
C ILE A 605 -32.36 -8.49 17.83
N LEU A 606 -31.40 -9.41 17.89
CA LEU A 606 -30.43 -9.59 16.81
C LEU A 606 -31.10 -9.96 15.49
N SER A 607 -32.10 -10.86 15.52
CA SER A 607 -32.87 -11.24 14.34
C SER A 607 -33.50 -10.02 13.66
N ILE A 608 -34.12 -9.11 14.42
CA ILE A 608 -34.69 -7.85 13.90
C ILE A 608 -33.60 -6.94 13.32
N VAL A 609 -32.46 -6.79 14.01
CA VAL A 609 -31.36 -5.94 13.55
C VAL A 609 -30.77 -6.44 12.23
N HIS A 610 -30.64 -7.75 12.04
CA HIS A 610 -30.21 -8.34 10.77
C HIS A 610 -31.22 -8.13 9.63
N LEU A 611 -32.52 -8.17 9.94
CA LEU A 611 -33.56 -7.84 8.96
C LEU A 611 -33.51 -6.36 8.57
N MET A 612 -33.30 -5.47 9.56
CA MET A 612 -33.13 -4.04 9.31
C MET A 612 -31.90 -3.71 8.47
N SER A 613 -30.77 -4.40 8.67
CA SER A 613 -29.57 -4.17 7.87
C SER A 613 -29.78 -4.57 6.41
N ALA A 614 -30.45 -5.70 6.13
CA ALA A 614 -30.85 -6.09 4.78
C ALA A 614 -31.72 -5.02 4.11
N PHE A 615 -32.70 -4.47 4.85
CA PHE A 615 -33.56 -3.39 4.37
C PHE A 615 -32.78 -2.09 4.08
N CYS A 616 -31.84 -1.69 4.94
CA CYS A 616 -31.01 -0.49 4.73
C CYS A 616 -30.18 -0.58 3.44
N ILE A 617 -29.62 -1.76 3.16
CA ILE A 617 -28.84 -2.01 1.94
C ILE A 617 -29.72 -1.87 0.70
N LEU A 618 -30.90 -2.50 0.71
CA LEU A 618 -31.87 -2.42 -0.38
C LEU A 618 -32.35 -0.99 -0.63
N TYR A 619 -32.70 -0.26 0.43
CA TYR A 619 -33.23 1.11 0.33
C TYR A 619 -32.17 2.10 -0.18
N THR A 620 -30.92 1.94 0.28
CA THR A 620 -29.79 2.77 -0.19
C THR A 620 -29.53 2.55 -1.67
N GLU A 621 -29.52 1.30 -2.12
CA GLU A 621 -29.32 0.94 -3.53
C GLU A 621 -30.42 1.54 -4.42
N TYR A 622 -31.68 1.38 -4.00
CA TYR A 622 -32.82 1.96 -4.71
C TYR A 622 -32.70 3.49 -4.84
N SER A 623 -32.37 4.20 -3.76
CA SER A 623 -32.24 5.66 -3.76
C SER A 623 -31.09 6.17 -4.66
N ILE A 624 -29.97 5.44 -4.69
CA ILE A 624 -28.84 5.76 -5.58
C ILE A 624 -29.24 5.54 -7.04
N SER A 625 -29.96 4.47 -7.35
CA SER A 625 -30.39 4.16 -8.72
C SER A 625 -31.30 5.23 -9.35
N ILE A 626 -32.05 5.97 -8.52
CA ILE A 626 -32.92 7.07 -8.94
C ILE A 626 -32.25 8.46 -8.86
N GLY A 627 -30.94 8.52 -8.59
CA GLY A 627 -30.16 9.76 -8.56
C GLY A 627 -30.39 10.66 -7.34
N ARG A 628 -31.01 10.16 -6.26
CA ARG A 628 -31.29 10.95 -5.03
C ARG A 628 -30.19 10.84 -3.97
N GLY A 629 -29.11 10.11 -4.26
CA GLY A 629 -28.01 9.86 -3.32
C GLY A 629 -28.42 8.98 -2.14
N SER A 630 -27.56 8.93 -1.11
CA SER A 630 -27.75 8.07 0.07
C SER A 630 -28.74 8.66 1.10
N PRO A 631 -29.83 7.95 1.46
CA PRO A 631 -30.82 8.45 2.40
C PRO A 631 -30.27 8.71 3.81
N PHE A 632 -30.69 9.82 4.45
CA PHE A 632 -30.26 10.17 5.81
C PHE A 632 -30.55 9.08 6.85
N ILE A 633 -31.76 8.48 6.83
CA ILE A 633 -32.16 7.44 7.79
C ILE A 633 -31.25 6.20 7.67
N SER A 634 -30.92 5.78 6.44
CA SER A 634 -30.01 4.65 6.21
C SER A 634 -28.61 4.93 6.76
N ARG A 635 -28.11 6.16 6.55
CA ARG A 635 -26.82 6.60 7.11
C ARG A 635 -26.82 6.58 8.64
N LEU A 636 -27.87 7.11 9.26
CA LEU A 636 -28.00 7.12 10.72
C LEU A 636 -28.02 5.70 11.30
N LEU A 637 -28.84 4.80 10.75
CA LEU A 637 -28.91 3.41 11.19
C LEU A 637 -27.59 2.66 11.00
N SER A 638 -26.89 2.94 9.89
CA SER A 638 -25.59 2.35 9.61
C SER A 638 -24.53 2.79 10.63
N TRP A 639 -24.48 4.08 10.97
CA TRP A 639 -23.57 4.58 12.00
C TRP A 639 -23.88 4.02 13.40
N LEU A 640 -25.16 3.86 13.76
CA LEU A 640 -25.57 3.28 15.04
C LEU A 640 -25.23 1.78 15.15
N SER A 641 -25.09 1.07 14.02
CA SER A 641 -24.75 -0.37 14.03
C SER A 641 -23.36 -0.68 14.59
N ILE A 642 -22.40 0.25 14.47
CA ILE A 642 -21.02 0.07 14.94
C ILE A 642 -20.95 -0.03 16.48
N PRO A 643 -21.38 0.98 17.26
CA PRO A 643 -21.35 0.87 18.72
C PRO A 643 -22.26 -0.25 19.23
N PHE A 644 -23.41 -0.48 18.57
CA PHE A 644 -24.32 -1.56 18.91
C PHE A 644 -23.63 -2.94 18.85
N ALA A 645 -22.77 -3.16 17.85
CA ALA A 645 -22.06 -4.42 17.64
C ALA A 645 -21.14 -4.82 18.81
N PHE A 646 -20.63 -3.85 19.58
CA PHE A 646 -19.73 -4.10 20.73
C PHE A 646 -20.45 -4.06 22.08
N VAL A 647 -21.56 -3.31 22.19
CA VAL A 647 -22.30 -3.15 23.45
C VAL A 647 -23.23 -4.32 23.72
N LEU A 648 -23.98 -4.79 22.71
CA LEU A 648 -24.97 -5.86 22.90
C LEU A 648 -24.36 -7.16 23.45
N PRO A 649 -23.20 -7.66 22.94
CA PRO A 649 -22.60 -8.88 23.45
C PRO A 649 -22.20 -8.85 24.93
N LEU A 650 -22.05 -7.67 25.56
CA LEU A 650 -21.70 -7.53 26.98
C LEU A 650 -22.85 -7.90 27.92
N PHE A 651 -24.08 -7.89 27.42
CA PHE A 651 -25.28 -8.33 28.14
C PHE A 651 -25.56 -9.83 27.99
N ALA A 652 -24.78 -10.52 27.14
CA ALA A 652 -24.95 -11.95 26.92
C ALA A 652 -24.57 -12.79 28.16
N PRO A 653 -24.97 -14.06 28.19
CA PRO A 653 -24.59 -15.03 29.24
C PRO A 653 -23.11 -15.43 29.16
N SER A 654 -22.50 -15.79 30.30
CA SER A 654 -21.08 -16.23 30.37
C SER A 654 -20.81 -17.65 29.85
N VAL A 655 -21.77 -18.23 29.13
CA VAL A 655 -21.63 -19.49 28.40
C VAL A 655 -20.82 -19.27 27.12
N VAL A 656 -19.78 -20.09 26.89
CA VAL A 656 -18.82 -19.90 25.79
C VAL A 656 -19.49 -19.93 24.40
N SER A 657 -20.35 -20.91 24.15
CA SER A 657 -21.05 -21.10 22.88
C SER A 657 -22.01 -19.94 22.56
N GLU A 658 -22.88 -19.59 23.51
CA GLU A 658 -23.84 -18.48 23.36
C GLU A 658 -23.13 -17.13 23.17
N ARG A 659 -22.08 -16.89 23.98
CA ARG A 659 -21.28 -15.66 23.92
C ARG A 659 -20.66 -15.48 22.53
N LEU A 660 -20.09 -16.53 21.95
CA LEU A 660 -19.51 -16.46 20.61
C LEU A 660 -20.55 -16.19 19.53
N VAL A 661 -21.69 -16.90 19.54
CA VAL A 661 -22.77 -16.70 18.56
C VAL A 661 -23.27 -15.25 18.60
N ILE A 662 -23.42 -14.67 19.79
CA ILE A 662 -23.88 -13.29 19.95
C ILE A 662 -22.81 -12.28 19.47
N TRP A 663 -21.53 -12.48 19.80
CA TRP A 663 -20.44 -11.64 19.28
C TRP A 663 -20.36 -11.68 17.75
N PHE A 664 -20.37 -12.89 17.18
CA PHE A 664 -20.32 -13.08 15.73
C PHE A 664 -21.52 -12.43 15.04
N SER A 665 -22.74 -12.67 15.53
CA SER A 665 -23.95 -12.05 14.95
C SER A 665 -23.91 -10.52 15.04
N SER A 666 -23.49 -9.97 16.19
CA SER A 666 -23.39 -8.52 16.38
C SER A 666 -22.37 -7.86 15.44
N LEU A 667 -21.19 -8.45 15.27
CA LEU A 667 -20.14 -7.95 14.37
C LEU A 667 -20.51 -8.11 12.88
N PHE A 668 -21.34 -9.10 12.54
CA PHE A 668 -21.79 -9.36 11.17
C PHE A 668 -22.66 -8.21 10.61
N VAL A 669 -23.38 -7.48 11.47
CA VAL A 669 -24.27 -6.37 11.07
C VAL A 669 -23.51 -5.24 10.38
N PRO A 670 -22.55 -4.54 11.02
CA PRO A 670 -21.82 -3.46 10.36
C PRO A 670 -20.97 -3.98 9.20
N TYR A 671 -20.47 -5.22 9.27
CA TYR A 671 -19.73 -5.83 8.17
C TYR A 671 -20.56 -5.96 6.89
N SER A 672 -21.83 -6.39 7.03
CA SER A 672 -22.76 -6.53 5.89
C SER A 672 -23.09 -5.18 5.26
N LEU A 673 -23.27 -4.13 6.07
CA LEU A 673 -23.53 -2.77 5.59
C LEU A 673 -22.33 -2.16 4.82
N LEU A 674 -21.11 -2.62 5.11
CA LEU A 674 -19.88 -2.23 4.44
C LEU A 674 -19.52 -3.15 3.25
N SER A 675 -20.36 -4.13 2.90
CA SER A 675 -20.08 -5.13 1.87
C SER A 675 -20.57 -4.73 0.47
N LEU A 676 -19.88 -5.22 -0.57
CA LEU A 676 -20.20 -4.96 -1.99
C LEU A 676 -20.67 -6.20 -2.75
N SER A 677 -20.26 -7.40 -2.33
CA SER A 677 -20.54 -8.65 -3.06
C SER A 677 -20.56 -9.86 -2.10
N TYR A 678 -19.85 -10.95 -2.40
CA TYR A 678 -19.84 -12.23 -1.65
C TYR A 678 -19.23 -12.18 -0.23
N GLU A 679 -18.73 -11.05 0.23
CA GLU A 679 -18.00 -10.87 1.50
C GLU A 679 -18.79 -11.34 2.72
N SER A 680 -20.07 -10.99 2.80
CA SER A 680 -20.92 -11.37 3.93
C SER A 680 -21.19 -12.89 3.96
N ILE A 681 -21.18 -13.55 2.79
CA ILE A 681 -21.30 -15.02 2.70
C ILE A 681 -20.00 -15.67 3.21
N PHE A 682 -18.85 -15.15 2.82
CA PHE A 682 -17.56 -15.61 3.33
C PHE A 682 -17.52 -15.57 4.86
N LEU A 683 -17.89 -14.42 5.44
CA LEU A 683 -17.85 -14.22 6.88
C LEU A 683 -18.76 -15.20 7.62
N LEU A 684 -19.94 -15.50 7.05
CA LEU A 684 -20.87 -16.48 7.62
C LEU A 684 -20.25 -17.87 7.71
N PHE A 685 -19.64 -18.37 6.63
CA PHE A 685 -18.99 -19.69 6.65
C PHE A 685 -17.74 -19.71 7.53
N LEU A 686 -17.00 -18.60 7.61
CA LEU A 686 -15.87 -18.47 8.54
C LEU A 686 -16.35 -18.60 9.99
N TYR A 687 -17.44 -17.93 10.36
CA TYR A 687 -18.01 -18.01 11.71
C TYR A 687 -18.48 -19.42 12.07
N LEU A 688 -19.15 -20.11 11.14
CA LEU A 688 -19.54 -21.51 11.33
C LEU A 688 -18.31 -22.40 11.56
N PHE A 689 -17.26 -22.24 10.76
CA PHE A 689 -16.00 -22.97 10.94
C PHE A 689 -15.37 -22.71 12.32
N LEU A 690 -15.30 -21.45 12.75
CA LEU A 690 -14.74 -21.06 14.03
C LEU A 690 -15.50 -21.66 15.23
N LEU A 691 -16.83 -21.70 15.17
CA LEU A 691 -17.66 -22.35 16.20
C LEU A 691 -17.34 -23.86 16.30
N VAL A 692 -17.20 -24.54 15.17
CA VAL A 692 -16.83 -25.97 15.12
C VAL A 692 -15.41 -26.18 15.66
N TYR A 693 -14.47 -25.26 15.37
CA TYR A 693 -13.12 -25.32 15.92
C TYR A 693 -13.08 -25.30 17.45
N VAL A 694 -13.86 -24.42 18.09
CA VAL A 694 -13.93 -24.39 19.56
C VAL A 694 -14.41 -25.73 20.10
N ARG A 695 -15.39 -26.38 19.46
CA ARG A 695 -15.86 -27.71 19.86
C ARG A 695 -14.74 -28.76 19.84
N PHE A 696 -13.82 -28.70 18.87
CA PHE A 696 -12.66 -29.61 18.79
C PHE A 696 -11.57 -29.31 19.81
N GLU A 697 -11.41 -28.07 20.28
CA GLU A 697 -10.49 -27.76 21.39
C GLU A 697 -10.98 -28.33 22.74
N PHE A 698 -12.28 -28.61 22.84
CA PHE A 698 -12.92 -29.29 23.97
C PHE A 698 -13.45 -30.68 23.58
N ASP A 699 -12.70 -31.40 22.75
CA ASP A 699 -13.04 -32.75 22.26
C ASP A 699 -13.29 -33.81 23.36
N TYR A 700 -12.75 -33.59 24.55
CA TYR A 700 -12.90 -34.44 25.73
C TYR A 700 -14.23 -34.27 26.47
N LEU A 701 -15.00 -33.22 26.20
CA LEU A 701 -16.32 -33.00 26.80
C LEU A 701 -17.43 -33.61 25.92
N ALA A 702 -18.47 -34.14 26.57
CA ALA A 702 -19.74 -34.49 25.92
C ALA A 702 -20.45 -33.22 25.41
N ASP A 703 -21.34 -33.37 24.42
CA ASP A 703 -21.97 -32.20 23.76
C ASP A 703 -22.82 -31.36 24.74
N ASP A 704 -23.57 -31.99 25.65
CA ASP A 704 -24.35 -31.30 26.67
C ASP A 704 -23.46 -30.49 27.63
N ALA A 705 -22.38 -31.10 28.12
CA ALA A 705 -21.41 -30.45 29.00
C ALA A 705 -20.66 -29.30 28.30
N PHE A 706 -20.42 -29.40 26.99
CA PHE A 706 -19.81 -28.33 26.21
C PHE A 706 -20.77 -27.13 26.03
N LEU A 707 -22.04 -27.40 25.75
CA LEU A 707 -23.04 -26.34 25.53
C LEU A 707 -23.30 -25.51 26.79
N HIS A 708 -23.09 -26.07 27.99
CA HIS A 708 -23.21 -25.37 29.27
C HIS A 708 -21.86 -24.90 29.85
N LEU A 709 -20.77 -24.94 29.08
CA LEU A 709 -19.44 -24.54 29.54
C LEU A 709 -19.37 -23.01 29.77
N ASN A 710 -19.12 -22.61 31.02
CA ASN A 710 -18.87 -21.22 31.41
C ASN A 710 -17.35 -20.91 31.48
N PHE A 711 -16.96 -19.67 31.21
CA PHE A 711 -15.58 -19.18 31.33
C PHE A 711 -14.97 -19.37 32.72
N GLU A 712 -15.74 -19.26 33.82
CA GLU A 712 -15.23 -19.54 35.18
C GLU A 712 -14.84 -21.02 35.34
N ASN A 713 -15.67 -21.95 34.90
CA ASN A 713 -15.37 -23.39 34.94
C ASN A 713 -14.17 -23.75 34.07
N ALA A 714 -14.09 -23.16 32.86
CA ALA A 714 -12.95 -23.34 31.96
C ALA A 714 -11.62 -22.88 32.59
N ARG A 715 -11.66 -21.84 33.45
CA ARG A 715 -10.49 -21.34 34.19
C ARG A 715 -10.04 -22.29 35.31
N HIS A 716 -10.98 -22.85 36.08
CA HIS A 716 -10.64 -23.77 37.18
C HIS A 716 -9.99 -25.07 36.68
N THR A 717 -10.49 -25.66 35.59
CA THR A 717 -9.86 -26.84 34.95
C THR A 717 -8.49 -26.53 34.35
N ALA A 718 -8.18 -25.26 34.09
CA ALA A 718 -6.91 -24.81 33.54
C ALA A 718 -5.79 -24.64 34.59
N CYS A 719 -6.11 -24.16 35.80
CA CYS A 719 -5.12 -23.91 36.86
C CYS A 719 -4.44 -25.20 37.37
N SER A 720 -5.15 -26.32 37.42
CA SER A 720 -4.62 -27.61 37.91
C SER A 720 -3.56 -28.24 36.99
N ALA A 721 -3.44 -27.79 35.73
CA ALA A 721 -2.50 -28.33 34.73
C ALA A 721 -1.30 -27.41 34.42
N ALA A 722 -1.22 -26.23 35.02
CA ALA A 722 -0.33 -25.15 34.58
C ALA A 722 1.16 -25.31 35.00
N ASN A 723 1.44 -26.04 36.08
CA ASN A 723 2.78 -26.07 36.69
C ASN A 723 3.82 -26.93 35.94
N ASP A 724 3.40 -27.75 34.98
CA ASP A 724 4.27 -28.75 34.32
C ASP A 724 4.49 -28.52 32.81
N ASP A 725 3.74 -27.60 32.19
CA ASP A 725 3.73 -27.39 30.72
C ASP A 725 4.89 -26.52 30.19
N VAL A 726 5.54 -25.71 31.04
CA VAL A 726 6.61 -24.77 30.61
C VAL A 726 7.95 -25.48 30.36
N LYS A 727 8.18 -26.66 30.95
CA LYS A 727 9.46 -27.40 30.88
C LYS A 727 9.48 -28.46 29.77
N ARG A 728 8.41 -28.60 28.99
CA ARG A 728 8.21 -29.68 28.00
C ARG A 728 8.48 -29.18 26.57
N PRO A 729 8.86 -30.06 25.62
CA PRO A 729 9.06 -29.68 24.23
C PRO A 729 7.71 -29.40 23.58
N PHE A 730 7.70 -28.67 22.46
CA PHE A 730 6.49 -28.39 21.71
C PHE A 730 5.81 -29.67 21.22
N ARG A 731 4.51 -29.80 21.55
CA ARG A 731 3.67 -30.90 21.11
C ARG A 731 3.17 -30.65 19.69
N ARG A 732 2.86 -31.73 18.96
CA ARG A 732 2.23 -31.64 17.64
C ARG A 732 0.95 -30.80 17.65
N ALA A 733 0.16 -30.89 18.73
CA ALA A 733 -1.06 -30.09 18.90
C ALA A 733 -0.82 -28.57 18.95
N GLU A 734 0.34 -28.11 19.44
CA GLU A 734 0.66 -26.68 19.51
C GLU A 734 1.07 -26.15 18.15
N TRP A 735 1.90 -26.90 17.41
CA TRP A 735 2.21 -26.60 16.01
C TRP A 735 0.94 -26.56 15.16
N LYS A 736 0.06 -27.57 15.29
CA LYS A 736 -1.26 -27.59 14.64
C LYS A 736 -2.05 -26.30 14.91
N ARG A 737 -2.14 -25.88 16.17
CA ARG A 737 -2.91 -24.71 16.56
C ARG A 737 -2.37 -23.43 15.91
N VAL A 738 -1.05 -23.25 15.94
CA VAL A 738 -0.40 -22.07 15.35
C VAL A 738 -0.53 -22.08 13.83
N VAL A 739 -0.29 -23.23 13.17
CA VAL A 739 -0.45 -23.37 11.72
C VAL A 739 -1.89 -23.06 11.30
N LEU A 740 -2.88 -23.63 12.00
CA LEU A 740 -4.28 -23.34 11.72
C LEU A 740 -4.63 -21.87 11.97
N MET A 741 -4.07 -21.26 13.01
CA MET A 741 -4.24 -19.84 13.28
C MET A 741 -3.71 -19.00 12.12
N VAL A 742 -2.50 -19.26 11.62
CA VAL A 742 -1.93 -18.57 10.45
C VAL A 742 -2.85 -18.73 9.23
N ILE A 743 -3.28 -19.95 8.91
CA ILE A 743 -4.21 -20.22 7.79
C ILE A 743 -5.50 -19.41 7.94
N LEU A 744 -6.07 -19.33 9.14
CA LEU A 744 -7.33 -18.62 9.37
C LEU A 744 -7.17 -17.10 9.34
N PHE A 745 -6.04 -16.58 9.81
CA PHE A 745 -5.71 -15.15 9.67
C PHE A 745 -5.50 -14.79 8.20
N GLU A 746 -4.80 -15.61 7.42
CA GLU A 746 -4.66 -15.38 5.98
C GLU A 746 -5.99 -15.53 5.24
N LEU A 747 -6.85 -16.46 5.65
CA LEU A 747 -8.19 -16.62 5.09
C LEU A 747 -9.08 -15.42 5.41
N ALA A 748 -9.04 -14.92 6.64
CA ALA A 748 -9.70 -13.68 7.05
C ALA A 748 -9.23 -12.48 6.21
N PHE A 749 -7.93 -12.42 5.92
CA PHE A 749 -7.31 -11.37 5.12
C PHE A 749 -7.67 -11.45 3.63
N PHE A 750 -7.44 -12.59 2.98
CA PHE A 750 -7.63 -12.74 1.52
C PHE A 750 -9.07 -13.06 1.11
N GLY A 751 -9.90 -13.58 2.04
CA GLY A 751 -11.29 -13.95 1.76
C GLY A 751 -12.25 -12.78 1.65
N THR A 752 -11.85 -11.59 2.09
CA THR A 752 -12.72 -10.39 2.18
C THR A 752 -12.25 -9.19 1.35
N GLY A 753 -11.05 -9.25 0.76
CA GLY A 753 -10.42 -8.14 0.04
C GLY A 753 -9.09 -7.71 0.68
N ASN A 754 -8.05 -7.48 -0.12
CA ASN A 754 -6.66 -7.28 0.34
C ASN A 754 -6.37 -5.80 0.63
N ILE A 755 -5.68 -5.50 1.75
CA ILE A 755 -5.22 -4.14 2.11
C ILE A 755 -4.19 -3.56 1.11
N ALA A 756 -3.48 -4.42 0.36
CA ALA A 756 -2.52 -3.98 -0.67
C ALA A 756 -3.18 -3.15 -1.77
N SER A 757 -4.52 -3.16 -1.82
CA SER A 757 -5.34 -2.50 -2.80
C SER A 757 -6.09 -1.28 -2.23
N ILE A 758 -5.69 -0.71 -1.07
CA ILE A 758 -6.33 0.48 -0.43
C ILE A 758 -6.66 1.58 -1.46
N ASN A 759 -5.72 1.91 -2.37
CA ASN A 759 -5.91 2.93 -3.42
C ASN A 759 -6.88 2.51 -4.54
N SER A 760 -7.22 1.23 -4.63
CA SER A 760 -8.15 0.65 -5.63
C SER A 760 -9.48 0.18 -5.02
N PHE A 761 -9.73 0.42 -3.72
CA PHE A 761 -11.04 0.12 -3.14
C PHE A 761 -12.09 1.03 -3.74
N ASN A 762 -13.15 0.43 -4.24
CA ASN A 762 -14.27 1.17 -4.79
C ASN A 762 -15.00 1.94 -3.67
N PRO A 763 -15.01 3.28 -3.63
CA PRO A 763 -15.60 4.07 -2.55
C PRO A 763 -17.09 3.77 -2.31
N THR A 764 -17.78 3.14 -3.27
CA THR A 764 -19.17 2.69 -3.14
C THR A 764 -19.41 1.66 -2.01
N PHE A 765 -18.38 1.04 -1.42
CA PHE A 765 -18.55 0.20 -0.21
C PHE A 765 -19.06 1.01 1.00
N LEU A 766 -18.90 2.33 0.96
CA LEU A 766 -19.33 3.27 2.00
C LEU A 766 -20.69 3.91 1.75
N ARG A 767 -21.41 3.46 0.70
CA ARG A 767 -22.70 4.03 0.28
C ARG A 767 -23.73 4.14 1.41
N CYS A 768 -23.69 3.23 2.37
CA CYS A 768 -24.57 3.23 3.54
C CYS A 768 -24.14 4.21 4.65
N PHE A 769 -22.92 4.76 4.63
CA PHE A 769 -22.33 5.54 5.72
C PHE A 769 -22.07 7.01 5.36
N ILE A 770 -21.39 7.28 4.25
CA ILE A 770 -21.00 8.62 3.83
C ILE A 770 -21.26 8.82 2.34
N SER A 771 -21.47 10.08 1.96
CA SER A 771 -21.70 10.49 0.56
C SER A 771 -20.59 11.40 0.02
N VAL A 772 -19.97 12.19 0.89
CA VAL A 772 -18.86 13.10 0.53
C VAL A 772 -17.53 12.38 0.71
N PHE A 773 -16.60 12.61 -0.21
CA PHE A 773 -15.25 12.06 -0.13
C PHE A 773 -14.54 12.54 1.14
N SER A 774 -14.15 11.60 2.00
CA SER A 774 -13.47 11.89 3.25
C SER A 774 -12.41 10.82 3.51
N PRO A 775 -11.17 11.00 3.02
CA PRO A 775 -10.18 9.93 2.95
C PRO A 775 -9.86 9.30 4.31
N PHE A 776 -9.85 10.09 5.38
CA PHE A 776 -9.58 9.58 6.73
C PHE A 776 -10.72 8.72 7.29
N VAL A 777 -11.98 9.16 7.13
CA VAL A 777 -13.15 8.39 7.60
C VAL A 777 -13.32 7.14 6.76
N MET A 778 -13.11 7.23 5.44
CA MET A 778 -13.15 6.11 4.51
C MET A 778 -12.12 5.05 4.89
N THR A 779 -10.88 5.47 5.14
CA THR A 779 -9.79 4.57 5.55
C THR A 779 -10.09 3.93 6.91
N ALA A 780 -10.60 4.71 7.88
CA ALA A 780 -10.97 4.17 9.18
C ALA A 780 -12.06 3.09 9.10
N LEU A 781 -13.11 3.31 8.30
CA LEU A 781 -14.18 2.33 8.08
C LEU A 781 -13.70 1.10 7.31
N LEU A 782 -12.77 1.28 6.35
CA LEU A 782 -12.13 0.16 5.65
C LEU A 782 -11.30 -0.70 6.61
N LEU A 783 -10.44 -0.08 7.42
CA LEU A 783 -9.64 -0.77 8.44
C LEU A 783 -10.54 -1.48 9.45
N PHE A 784 -11.64 -0.85 9.86
CA PHE A 784 -12.65 -1.46 10.71
C PHE A 784 -13.27 -2.70 10.06
N LYS A 785 -13.73 -2.62 8.81
CA LYS A 785 -14.27 -3.76 8.05
C LYS A 785 -13.27 -4.92 8.01
N ILE A 786 -12.01 -4.64 7.65
CA ILE A 786 -10.93 -5.63 7.56
C ILE A 786 -10.65 -6.27 8.93
N SER A 787 -10.77 -5.51 10.03
CA SER A 787 -10.51 -6.00 11.38
C SER A 787 -11.54 -7.01 11.90
N ILE A 788 -12.78 -7.02 11.39
CA ILE A 788 -13.88 -7.85 11.92
C ILE A 788 -13.61 -9.36 11.78
N PRO A 789 -13.23 -9.91 10.59
CA PRO A 789 -12.83 -11.30 10.46
C PRO A 789 -11.66 -11.68 11.38
N PHE A 790 -10.66 -10.80 11.51
CA PHE A 790 -9.52 -11.03 12.40
C PHE A 790 -9.91 -11.08 13.88
N LEU A 791 -10.79 -10.18 14.31
CA LEU A 791 -11.34 -10.17 15.67
C LEU A 791 -12.11 -11.46 15.96
N ALA A 792 -12.87 -11.99 15.00
CA ALA A 792 -13.59 -13.25 15.18
C ALA A 792 -12.65 -14.46 15.34
N VAL A 793 -11.58 -14.52 14.55
CA VAL A 793 -10.52 -15.52 14.74
C VAL A 793 -9.88 -15.34 16.12
N ALA A 794 -9.55 -14.12 16.52
CA ALA A 794 -8.94 -13.84 17.83
C ALA A 794 -9.85 -14.20 19.02
N LEU A 795 -11.16 -13.91 18.96
CA LEU A 795 -12.15 -14.31 19.95
C LEU A 795 -12.15 -15.84 20.12
N THR A 796 -12.06 -16.56 19.02
CA THR A 796 -12.03 -18.02 19.00
C THR A 796 -10.78 -18.59 19.67
N PHE A 797 -9.59 -18.09 19.31
CA PHE A 797 -8.33 -18.56 19.88
C PHE A 797 -8.09 -18.08 21.32
N ALA A 798 -8.75 -17.00 21.78
CA ALA A 798 -8.66 -16.55 23.16
C ALA A 798 -9.26 -17.54 24.17
N ILE A 799 -10.23 -18.36 23.75
CA ILE A 799 -10.91 -19.36 24.61
C ILE A 799 -9.94 -20.43 25.12
N PRO A 800 -9.21 -21.20 24.29
CA PRO A 800 -8.27 -22.21 24.77
C PRO A 800 -7.09 -21.62 25.56
N PHE A 801 -6.82 -20.31 25.42
CA PHE A 801 -5.81 -19.57 26.18
C PHE A 801 -6.33 -18.99 27.50
N HIS A 802 -7.65 -18.99 27.70
CA HIS A 802 -8.27 -18.48 28.92
C HIS A 802 -7.76 -19.26 30.15
N GLY A 803 -7.28 -18.54 31.16
CA GLY A 803 -6.68 -19.14 32.36
C GLY A 803 -5.32 -19.85 32.19
N ARG A 804 -4.73 -19.92 30.97
CA ARG A 804 -3.49 -20.66 30.67
C ARG A 804 -2.37 -19.77 30.08
N ALA A 805 -1.74 -18.97 30.93
CA ALA A 805 -0.69 -18.02 30.51
C ALA A 805 0.50 -18.68 29.79
N SER A 806 0.90 -19.89 30.20
CA SER A 806 1.98 -20.65 29.58
C SER A 806 1.70 -21.04 28.13
N ARG A 807 0.46 -21.43 27.81
CA ARG A 807 0.05 -21.77 26.44
C ARG A 807 0.04 -20.56 25.54
N PHE A 808 -0.43 -19.42 26.06
CA PHE A 808 -0.40 -18.17 25.32
C PHE A 808 1.04 -17.82 24.90
N MET A 809 1.98 -17.73 25.86
CA MET A 809 3.38 -17.43 25.58
C MET A 809 4.02 -18.40 24.58
N ARG A 810 3.77 -19.71 24.71
CA ARG A 810 4.39 -20.73 23.84
C ARG A 810 3.87 -20.67 22.40
N ASN A 811 2.56 -20.51 22.19
CA ASN A 811 2.02 -20.31 20.84
C ASN A 811 2.49 -18.98 20.26
N SER A 812 2.71 -17.96 21.10
CA SER A 812 3.22 -16.68 20.64
C SER A 812 4.62 -16.76 20.04
N ILE A 813 5.51 -17.51 20.70
CA ILE A 813 6.89 -17.73 20.22
C ILE A 813 6.90 -18.42 18.85
N LEU A 814 6.07 -19.46 18.66
CA LEU A 814 5.97 -20.17 17.38
C LEU A 814 5.43 -19.28 16.25
N LEU A 815 4.41 -18.47 16.54
CA LEU A 815 3.86 -17.52 15.57
C LEU A 815 4.92 -16.52 15.13
N LEU A 816 5.70 -15.98 16.08
CA LEU A 816 6.77 -15.02 15.82
C LEU A 816 7.86 -15.60 14.92
N ILE A 817 8.26 -16.86 15.13
CA ILE A 817 9.22 -17.55 14.26
C ILE A 817 8.70 -17.63 12.82
N ILE A 818 7.42 -18.01 12.64
CA ILE A 818 6.81 -18.13 11.30
C ILE A 818 6.71 -16.74 10.64
N SER A 819 6.18 -15.74 11.35
CA SER A 819 5.99 -14.38 10.81
C SER A 819 7.29 -13.70 10.44
N ASP A 820 8.33 -13.84 11.27
CA ASP A 820 9.62 -13.18 11.04
C ASP A 820 10.41 -13.89 9.93
N SER A 821 10.24 -15.21 9.80
CA SER A 821 10.78 -15.97 8.66
C SER A 821 10.12 -15.53 7.35
N MET A 822 8.80 -15.32 7.35
CA MET A 822 8.08 -14.78 6.18
C MET A 822 8.53 -13.35 5.86
N ALA A 823 8.67 -12.50 6.89
CA ALA A 823 9.12 -11.12 6.73
C ALA A 823 10.51 -11.05 6.10
N LEU A 824 11.44 -11.92 6.51
CA LEU A 824 12.77 -12.00 5.89
C LEU A 824 12.70 -12.35 4.40
N VAL A 825 11.81 -13.28 3.99
CA VAL A 825 11.63 -13.60 2.56
C VAL A 825 11.03 -12.41 1.81
N PHE A 826 10.03 -11.72 2.40
CA PHE A 826 9.44 -10.53 1.79
C PHE A 826 10.41 -9.35 1.69
N PHE A 827 11.32 -9.19 2.64
CA PHE A 827 12.37 -8.17 2.60
C PHE A 827 13.20 -8.26 1.30
N PHE A 828 13.60 -9.46 0.91
CA PHE A 828 14.34 -9.68 -0.35
C PHE A 828 13.47 -9.54 -1.60
N ARG A 829 12.14 -9.53 -1.46
CA ARG A 829 11.19 -9.29 -2.55
C ARG A 829 10.69 -7.83 -2.65
N LEU A 830 11.17 -6.95 -1.77
CA LEU A 830 10.81 -5.53 -1.82
C LEU A 830 11.26 -4.90 -3.13
N LYS A 831 10.30 -4.33 -3.86
CA LYS A 831 10.53 -3.54 -5.07
C LYS A 831 10.59 -2.06 -4.73
N ASP A 832 11.52 -1.35 -5.36
CA ASP A 832 11.68 0.10 -5.34
C ASP A 832 11.49 0.73 -6.73
N GLU A 833 11.09 -0.08 -7.72
CA GLU A 833 10.79 0.27 -9.11
C GLU A 833 9.62 -0.57 -9.62
N GLY A 834 9.03 -0.14 -10.74
CA GLY A 834 7.82 -0.73 -11.30
C GLY A 834 6.57 -0.05 -10.76
N SER A 835 5.40 -0.63 -11.02
CA SER A 835 4.13 0.00 -10.68
C SER A 835 4.01 0.32 -9.19
N TRP A 836 3.22 1.33 -8.83
CA TRP A 836 2.93 1.55 -7.43
C TRP A 836 2.14 0.39 -6.83
N LEU A 837 1.29 -0.27 -7.61
CA LEU A 837 0.69 -1.52 -7.20
C LEU A 837 1.78 -2.55 -6.84
N ASP A 838 2.84 -2.70 -7.66
CA ASP A 838 3.98 -3.58 -7.36
C ASP A 838 4.73 -3.18 -6.08
N ILE A 839 5.15 -1.91 -5.99
CA ILE A 839 5.93 -1.37 -4.86
C ILE A 839 5.08 -1.45 -3.58
N GLY A 840 3.89 -0.88 -3.59
CA GLY A 840 2.93 -0.86 -2.50
C GLY A 840 2.53 -2.26 -2.05
N THR A 841 2.31 -3.20 -2.98
CA THR A 841 2.00 -4.60 -2.64
C THR A 841 3.17 -5.28 -1.95
N THR A 842 4.41 -5.14 -2.46
CA THR A 842 5.58 -5.76 -1.82
C THR A 842 5.88 -5.17 -0.44
N ILE A 843 5.74 -3.84 -0.27
CA ILE A 843 5.84 -3.18 1.03
C ILE A 843 4.74 -3.66 1.96
N SER A 844 3.50 -3.73 1.49
CA SER A 844 2.36 -4.20 2.28
C SER A 844 2.59 -5.63 2.75
N HIS A 845 3.02 -6.55 1.88
CA HIS A 845 3.33 -7.93 2.26
C HIS A 845 4.38 -8.00 3.38
N TYR A 846 5.45 -7.21 3.26
CA TYR A 846 6.48 -7.13 4.28
C TYR A 846 5.96 -6.58 5.62
N VAL A 847 5.23 -5.46 5.59
CA VAL A 847 4.67 -4.81 6.79
C VAL A 847 3.60 -5.68 7.45
N ILE A 848 2.72 -6.31 6.67
CA ILE A 848 1.71 -7.24 7.18
C ILE A 848 2.40 -8.39 7.90
N SER A 849 3.44 -8.99 7.29
CA SER A 849 4.17 -10.09 7.92
C SER A 849 4.82 -9.68 9.24
N LEU A 850 5.39 -8.47 9.32
CA LEU A 850 5.98 -7.92 10.55
C LEU A 850 4.92 -7.63 11.64
N LEU A 851 3.81 -7.02 11.26
CA LEU A 851 2.77 -6.60 12.19
C LEU A 851 1.80 -7.72 12.55
N MET A 852 1.73 -8.79 11.76
CA MET A 852 0.79 -9.90 11.94
C MET A 852 0.83 -10.44 13.36
N THR A 853 2.03 -10.71 13.88
CA THR A 853 2.20 -11.25 15.23
C THR A 853 1.73 -10.28 16.30
N ALA A 854 2.05 -8.99 16.16
CA ALA A 854 1.58 -7.95 17.07
C ALA A 854 0.05 -7.78 17.03
N ILE A 855 -0.55 -7.77 15.83
CA ILE A 855 -1.99 -7.64 15.61
C ILE A 855 -2.71 -8.86 16.20
N VAL A 856 -2.27 -10.07 15.89
CA VAL A 856 -2.85 -11.33 16.42
C VAL A 856 -2.85 -11.30 17.94
N PHE A 857 -1.73 -10.96 18.58
CA PHE A 857 -1.67 -10.93 20.05
C PHE A 857 -2.46 -9.81 20.67
N CYS A 858 -2.44 -8.61 20.10
CA CYS A 858 -3.27 -7.51 20.57
C CYS A 858 -4.74 -7.91 20.54
N LEU A 859 -5.22 -8.45 19.41
CA LEU A 859 -6.60 -8.90 19.26
C LEU A 859 -6.95 -10.07 20.20
N VAL A 860 -6.06 -11.06 20.36
CA VAL A 860 -6.29 -12.19 21.28
C VAL A 860 -6.30 -11.72 22.73
N TYR A 861 -5.45 -10.77 23.10
CA TYR A 861 -5.41 -10.19 24.44
C TYR A 861 -6.68 -9.40 24.75
N VAL A 862 -7.10 -8.52 23.84
CA VAL A 862 -8.38 -7.80 23.93
C VAL A 862 -9.55 -8.78 24.01
N SER A 863 -9.56 -9.81 23.17
CA SER A 863 -10.58 -10.86 23.17
C SER A 863 -10.66 -11.61 24.50
N LYS A 864 -9.51 -11.91 25.12
CA LYS A 864 -9.43 -12.54 26.44
C LYS A 864 -10.04 -11.67 27.54
N MET A 865 -10.02 -10.34 27.39
CA MET A 865 -10.67 -9.40 28.29
C MET A 865 -12.18 -9.27 28.01
N LEU A 866 -12.57 -9.20 26.73
CA LEU A 866 -13.97 -9.00 26.31
C LEU A 866 -14.87 -10.21 26.57
N LEU A 867 -14.42 -11.43 26.25
CA LEU A 867 -15.22 -12.65 26.35
C LEU A 867 -15.80 -12.95 27.75
N PRO A 868 -15.02 -12.86 28.85
CA PRO A 868 -15.55 -13.07 30.20
C PRO A 868 -16.27 -11.85 30.77
N LEU A 869 -16.22 -10.68 30.12
CA LEU A 869 -16.83 -9.46 30.62
C LEU A 869 -18.35 -9.52 30.42
N SER A 870 -19.08 -9.48 31.53
CA SER A 870 -20.53 -9.61 31.57
C SER A 870 -21.10 -8.55 32.50
N ILE A 871 -21.86 -7.60 31.94
CA ILE A 871 -22.49 -6.52 32.72
C ILE A 871 -23.54 -7.11 33.68
N CYS A 872 -24.25 -8.14 33.23
CA CYS A 872 -25.22 -8.87 34.04
C CYS A 872 -24.57 -9.52 35.28
N ASP A 873 -23.37 -10.11 35.13
CA ASP A 873 -22.65 -10.73 36.25
C ASP A 873 -22.05 -9.69 37.20
N PHE A 874 -21.65 -8.52 36.69
CA PHE A 874 -21.20 -7.39 37.53
C PHE A 874 -22.32 -6.89 38.46
N PHE A 875 -23.52 -6.66 37.92
CA PHE A 875 -24.68 -6.26 38.73
C PHE A 875 -25.13 -7.37 39.68
N ARG A 876 -25.00 -8.66 39.30
CA ARG A 876 -25.32 -9.80 40.16
C ARG A 876 -24.33 -9.94 41.33
N LYS A 877 -23.03 -9.70 41.10
CA LYS A 877 -21.99 -9.69 42.16
C LYS A 877 -22.17 -8.53 43.15
N GLN A 878 -22.56 -7.34 42.69
CA GLN A 878 -22.92 -6.25 43.61
C GLN A 878 -24.13 -6.59 44.47
N LYS A 879 -25.19 -7.19 43.89
CA LYS A 879 -26.41 -7.56 44.63
C LYS A 879 -26.15 -8.56 45.76
N ASN A 880 -25.17 -9.47 45.58
CA ASN A 880 -24.75 -10.45 46.59
C ASN A 880 -23.74 -9.90 47.62
N HIS A 881 -23.27 -8.66 47.49
CA HIS A 881 -22.45 -7.98 48.51
C HIS A 881 -23.27 -7.03 49.40
N PHE A 882 -24.51 -6.72 49.00
CA PHE A 882 -25.46 -5.91 49.76
C PHE A 882 -26.54 -6.74 50.48
N ILE A 883 -26.51 -8.06 50.32
CA ILE A 883 -27.28 -9.07 51.08
C ILE A 883 -26.25 -9.89 51.85
#